data_AF-B1VYB7-F1
#
_entry.id   AF-B1VYB7-F1
#
_cell.length_a   1.000
_cell.length_b   1.000
_cell.length_c   1.000
_cell.angle_alpha   90.00
_cell.angle_beta   90.00
_cell.angle_gamma   90.00
#
_symmetry.space_group_name_H-M   'P 1'
#
loop_
_entity.id
_entity.type
_entity.pdbx_description
1 polymer ?
#
loop_
_entity_poly.entity_id
_entity_poly.type
_entity_poly.pdbx_seq_one_letter_code
_entity_poly.pdbx_strand_id
1 'polypeptide(L)'
;MARHAIVVASQCAEMPHLANLESAAKGLRSVLTDPDLGGAQQDDADSLLLDPQTPEDVVRAVLAAAGRARRDGGVLIVALLGHGFTAPQLRFMVRGSTQASAASAVDVPGLLGEVANETDGVIALVDTCHAGAAPPSPDVLANGVRAGQLRLAVVMAAASGQDAYGMNLSLALAAVLRRGLDDRGPHLLVDDDLMSTVRAEVLRQGSGQSIGRSVFDQSDFAEGPLWLAHNARASHATGAELGPVAVSLLNEATQEWSNKPARWSHLSLTALLDSGGTDQTPAQRIRVEEIKAELQECKKTVRFLREQLPEAMHTEVLRKAARRAGFPASLVSDPQLRDLVEYAILEGSPYVRSAHSSLGRLVAALLVESGVAAPPELDQWIATHRDVVSFKDSHKEFQQADQSARTRLVLGIPSIPEKQDKGGDRPAEWPRQLHAWVLQGGKTLGSSEFDAPSRDEAGMTAAIKEAIAWARGCLPAGERPQHVDVAACGRALARWHPEQAPTGLQRLGIAHRVTLRWNSSIVRNNSADSGALEVNDLAEQVLDALDAGGAELSWLGPADMADLDDLVDRLASEPPRPLALEQRPAGCDEKLSALAAYAPILIWPQGTDDTPGEFRAIVDGLWNKIQNEQEWHAGRVIKRVEGVPAGLSEVRRVWHDRQWLAFCRLFETRLSSPEEETA
;
A
#
# COMPACT_ATOMS: atom_id res chain seq x y z
N MET A 1 6.47 13.88 -24.17
CA MET A 1 5.52 13.86 -25.30
C MET A 1 4.89 15.24 -25.43
N ALA A 2 4.93 15.85 -26.61
CA ALA A 2 4.27 17.13 -26.84
C ALA A 2 2.75 16.98 -26.81
N ARG A 3 2.04 18.00 -26.31
CA ARG A 3 0.58 17.98 -26.17
C ARG A 3 0.01 19.30 -26.64
N HIS A 4 -1.09 19.21 -27.38
CA HIS A 4 -1.80 20.36 -27.93
C HIS A 4 -3.25 20.30 -27.48
N ALA A 5 -3.85 21.46 -27.19
CA ALA A 5 -5.25 21.54 -26.81
C ALA A 5 -5.95 22.65 -27.61
N ILE A 6 -7.18 22.37 -28.03
CA ILE A 6 -8.09 23.38 -28.58
C ILE A 6 -9.46 23.23 -27.93
N VAL A 7 -9.95 24.34 -27.36
CA VAL A 7 -11.29 24.45 -26.80
C VAL A 7 -12.12 25.32 -27.73
N VAL A 8 -13.20 24.78 -28.26
CA VAL A 8 -14.16 25.50 -29.12
C VAL A 8 -15.45 25.67 -28.34
N ALA A 9 -15.88 26.91 -28.14
CA ALA A 9 -17.11 27.24 -27.44
C ALA A 9 -17.99 28.10 -28.34
N SER A 10 -19.23 27.66 -28.57
CA SER A 10 -20.13 28.33 -29.51
C SER A 10 -21.54 28.52 -28.97
N GLN A 11 -22.01 29.77 -28.99
CA GLN A 11 -23.41 30.11 -28.83
C GLN A 11 -24.10 30.27 -30.19
N CYS A 12 -24.92 29.29 -30.57
CA CYS A 12 -25.82 29.42 -31.72
C CYS A 12 -26.83 30.55 -31.50
N ALA A 13 -26.99 31.44 -32.48
CA ALA A 13 -27.87 32.61 -32.38
C ALA A 13 -29.37 32.25 -32.34
N GLU A 14 -29.75 31.11 -32.93
CA GLU A 14 -31.14 30.61 -32.94
C GLU A 14 -31.51 29.80 -31.69
N MET A 15 -30.54 29.51 -30.82
CA MET A 15 -30.72 28.63 -29.67
C MET A 15 -30.76 29.41 -28.35
N PRO A 16 -31.34 28.85 -27.28
CA PRO A 16 -31.31 29.44 -25.95
C PRO A 16 -29.88 29.78 -25.49
N HIS A 17 -29.76 30.86 -24.73
CA HIS A 17 -28.46 31.32 -24.25
C HIS A 17 -27.86 30.38 -23.19
N LEU A 18 -26.58 30.02 -23.36
CA LEU A 18 -25.80 29.19 -22.45
C LEU A 18 -24.97 30.05 -21.51
N ALA A 19 -25.54 30.41 -20.35
CA ALA A 19 -24.94 31.37 -19.40
C ALA A 19 -23.52 31.01 -18.94
N ASN A 20 -23.18 29.72 -18.83
CA ASN A 20 -21.88 29.26 -18.34
C ASN A 20 -20.85 28.97 -19.44
N LEU A 21 -21.21 29.12 -20.73
CA LEU A 21 -20.38 28.67 -21.86
C LEU A 21 -18.97 29.24 -21.84
N GLU A 22 -18.85 30.57 -21.77
CA GLU A 22 -17.56 31.25 -21.81
C GLU A 22 -16.70 30.94 -20.57
N SER A 23 -17.33 30.88 -19.39
CA SER A 23 -16.67 30.54 -18.13
C SER A 23 -16.14 29.10 -18.14
N ALA A 24 -16.96 28.15 -18.60
CA ALA A 24 -16.57 26.76 -18.74
C ALA A 24 -15.42 26.59 -19.75
N ALA A 25 -15.50 27.26 -20.89
CA ALA A 25 -14.46 27.20 -21.92
C ALA A 25 -13.12 27.75 -21.44
N LYS A 26 -13.12 28.95 -20.82
CA LYS A 26 -11.92 29.55 -20.24
C LYS A 26 -11.36 28.71 -19.10
N GLY A 27 -12.23 28.19 -18.23
CA GLY A 27 -11.84 27.35 -17.10
C GLY A 27 -11.22 26.03 -17.53
N LEU A 28 -11.78 25.37 -18.55
CA LEU A 28 -11.25 24.13 -19.10
C LEU A 28 -9.93 24.37 -19.84
N ARG A 29 -9.86 25.39 -20.71
CA ARG A 29 -8.64 25.80 -21.40
C ARG A 29 -7.51 26.03 -20.40
N SER A 30 -7.76 26.83 -19.36
CA SER A 30 -6.79 27.14 -18.31
C SER A 30 -6.18 25.89 -17.69
N VAL A 31 -6.97 24.85 -17.41
CA VAL A 31 -6.47 23.61 -16.81
C VAL A 31 -5.73 22.74 -17.82
N LEU A 32 -6.22 22.67 -19.06
CA LEU A 32 -5.58 21.88 -20.12
C LEU A 32 -4.20 22.43 -20.52
N THR A 33 -4.04 23.76 -20.51
CA THR A 33 -2.77 24.43 -20.84
C THR A 33 -1.87 24.69 -19.63
N ASP A 34 -2.32 24.37 -18.42
CA ASP A 34 -1.50 24.49 -17.22
C ASP A 34 -0.36 23.46 -17.29
N PRO A 35 0.92 23.87 -17.21
CA PRO A 35 2.06 22.96 -17.32
C PRO A 35 2.08 21.85 -16.26
N ASP A 36 1.54 22.13 -15.06
CA ASP A 36 1.51 21.19 -13.93
C ASP A 36 0.25 20.32 -13.92
N LEU A 37 -0.79 20.70 -14.66
CA LEU A 37 -2.03 19.93 -14.81
C LEU A 37 -2.13 19.31 -16.22
N GLY A 38 -2.69 20.01 -17.21
CA GLY A 38 -2.96 19.42 -18.52
C GLY A 38 -1.72 19.23 -19.41
N GLY A 39 -0.66 20.01 -19.17
CA GLY A 39 0.62 19.91 -19.87
C GLY A 39 0.56 20.23 -21.37
N ALA A 40 -0.56 20.76 -21.88
CA ALA A 40 -0.65 21.19 -23.27
C ALA A 40 0.11 22.49 -23.48
N GLN A 41 0.78 22.62 -24.63
CA GLN A 41 1.55 23.81 -24.98
C GLN A 41 0.66 25.06 -24.97
N GLN A 42 1.16 26.13 -24.33
CA GLN A 42 0.49 27.43 -24.28
C GLN A 42 0.69 28.18 -25.61
N ASP A 43 -0.16 27.89 -26.59
CA ASP A 43 -0.35 28.78 -27.74
C ASP A 43 -1.53 29.71 -27.42
N ASP A 44 -1.23 30.92 -26.93
CA ASP A 44 -2.22 31.76 -26.23
C ASP A 44 -3.41 32.21 -27.09
N ALA A 45 -3.23 32.30 -28.42
CA ALA A 45 -4.29 32.69 -29.36
C ALA A 45 -5.05 31.52 -30.01
N ASP A 46 -4.43 30.33 -30.08
CA ASP A 46 -4.91 29.22 -30.91
C ASP A 46 -5.54 28.06 -30.11
N SER A 47 -5.47 28.12 -28.79
CA SER A 47 -5.97 27.10 -27.87
C SER A 47 -7.45 27.29 -27.48
N LEU A 48 -8.06 28.44 -27.81
CA LEU A 48 -9.45 28.75 -27.52
C LEU A 48 -10.11 29.49 -28.69
N LEU A 49 -11.21 28.93 -29.22
CA LEU A 49 -12.04 29.53 -30.25
C LEU A 49 -13.44 29.81 -29.68
N LEU A 50 -13.79 31.09 -29.55
CA LEU A 50 -15.10 31.54 -29.06
C LEU A 50 -15.99 31.99 -30.22
N ASP A 51 -17.25 31.56 -30.21
CA ASP A 51 -18.31 31.94 -31.15
C ASP A 51 -17.87 31.93 -32.65
N PRO A 52 -17.38 30.79 -33.15
CA PRO A 52 -17.11 30.62 -34.57
C PRO A 52 -18.36 30.93 -35.40
N GLN A 53 -18.19 31.61 -36.53
CA GLN A 53 -19.32 32.00 -37.38
C GLN A 53 -19.79 30.83 -38.24
N THR A 54 -18.85 30.07 -38.81
CA THR A 54 -19.10 29.02 -39.78
C THR A 54 -18.54 27.66 -39.32
N PRO A 55 -19.11 26.52 -39.75
CA PRO A 55 -18.55 25.19 -39.47
C PRO A 55 -17.09 25.06 -39.93
N GLU A 56 -16.75 25.71 -41.05
CA GLU A 56 -15.41 25.72 -41.62
C GLU A 56 -14.38 26.38 -40.69
N ASP A 57 -14.79 27.35 -39.86
CA ASP A 57 -13.89 27.97 -38.89
C ASP A 57 -13.46 26.97 -37.80
N VAL A 58 -14.40 26.13 -37.35
CA VAL A 58 -14.12 25.07 -36.36
C VAL A 58 -13.24 24.00 -36.98
N VAL A 59 -13.59 23.50 -38.16
CA VAL A 59 -12.82 22.48 -38.87
C VAL A 59 -11.40 22.97 -39.12
N ARG A 60 -11.23 24.20 -39.63
CA ARG A 60 -9.91 24.80 -39.88
C ARG A 60 -9.08 24.89 -38.60
N ALA A 61 -9.66 25.34 -37.49
CA ALA A 61 -8.94 25.49 -36.23
C ALA A 61 -8.52 24.15 -35.63
N VAL A 62 -9.41 23.16 -35.66
CA VAL A 62 -9.13 21.80 -35.15
C VAL A 62 -8.08 21.09 -36.02
N LEU A 63 -8.16 21.19 -37.34
CA LEU A 63 -7.15 20.65 -38.25
C LEU A 63 -5.79 21.37 -38.11
N ALA A 64 -5.78 22.68 -37.86
CA ALA A 64 -4.54 23.41 -37.59
C ALA A 64 -3.87 22.91 -36.29
N ALA A 65 -4.65 22.67 -35.24
CA ALA A 65 -4.17 22.08 -33.98
C ALA A 65 -3.68 20.65 -34.17
N ALA A 66 -4.39 19.82 -34.94
CA ALA A 66 -3.95 18.47 -35.31
C ALA A 66 -2.63 18.51 -36.10
N GLY A 67 -2.48 19.45 -37.03
CA GLY A 67 -1.25 19.66 -37.76
C GLY A 67 -0.05 20.04 -36.88
N ARG A 68 -0.27 20.79 -35.80
CA ARG A 68 0.76 21.07 -34.77
C ARG A 68 1.11 19.79 -33.98
N ALA A 69 0.11 19.10 -33.46
CA ALA A 69 0.30 17.85 -32.73
C ALA A 69 1.08 16.82 -33.57
N ARG A 70 0.73 16.67 -34.85
CA ARG A 70 1.45 15.79 -35.79
C ARG A 70 2.92 16.18 -35.97
N ARG A 71 3.22 17.47 -36.14
CA ARG A 71 4.60 17.94 -36.32
C ARG A 71 5.47 17.64 -35.11
N ASP A 72 4.88 17.66 -33.92
CA ASP A 72 5.60 17.44 -32.67
C ASP A 72 5.55 15.98 -32.16
N GLY A 73 4.94 15.05 -32.93
CA GLY A 73 4.72 13.66 -32.50
C GLY A 73 3.89 13.57 -31.22
N GLY A 74 2.85 14.40 -31.14
CA GLY A 74 2.10 14.68 -29.91
C GLY A 74 0.63 14.26 -29.93
N VAL A 75 0.01 14.37 -28.75
CA VAL A 75 -1.43 14.15 -28.55
C VAL A 75 -2.20 15.46 -28.76
N LEU A 76 -3.40 15.36 -29.35
CA LEU A 76 -4.35 16.46 -29.47
C LEU A 76 -5.52 16.28 -28.49
N ILE A 77 -5.84 17.32 -27.73
CA ILE A 77 -7.06 17.42 -26.92
C ILE A 77 -8.02 18.38 -27.63
N VAL A 78 -9.22 17.92 -27.96
CA VAL A 78 -10.26 18.74 -28.60
C VAL A 78 -11.45 18.84 -27.66
N ALA A 79 -11.85 20.05 -27.28
CA ALA A 79 -13.07 20.26 -26.50
C ALA A 79 -14.10 21.04 -27.31
N LEU A 80 -15.32 20.52 -27.41
CA LEU A 80 -16.46 21.14 -28.12
C LEU A 80 -17.56 21.44 -27.10
N LEU A 81 -17.81 22.72 -26.82
CA LEU A 81 -18.77 23.18 -25.82
C LEU A 81 -19.85 24.03 -26.51
N GLY A 82 -21.12 23.68 -26.31
CA GLY A 82 -22.22 24.45 -26.87
C GLY A 82 -23.43 23.61 -27.27
N HIS A 83 -24.20 24.13 -28.23
CA HIS A 83 -25.37 23.43 -28.74
C HIS A 83 -25.00 22.33 -29.72
N GLY A 84 -25.78 21.24 -29.71
CA GLY A 84 -25.67 20.15 -30.66
C GLY A 84 -27.02 19.52 -30.92
N PHE A 85 -27.16 18.93 -32.11
CA PHE A 85 -28.34 18.16 -32.48
C PHE A 85 -27.93 16.90 -33.24
N THR A 86 -28.87 15.97 -33.43
CA THR A 86 -28.61 14.75 -34.17
C THR A 86 -29.22 14.80 -35.56
N ALA A 87 -28.43 14.42 -36.55
CA ALA A 87 -28.87 14.17 -37.91
C ALA A 87 -27.95 13.15 -38.58
N PRO A 88 -28.34 11.87 -38.70
CA PRO A 88 -28.28 10.79 -37.67
C PRO A 88 -27.07 10.76 -36.71
N GLN A 89 -26.03 11.56 -36.96
CA GLN A 89 -24.83 11.71 -36.14
C GLN A 89 -24.82 13.06 -35.42
N LEU A 90 -23.94 13.25 -34.42
CA LEU A 90 -23.84 14.51 -33.71
C LEU A 90 -23.37 15.65 -34.65
N ARG A 91 -24.13 16.75 -34.64
CA ARG A 91 -23.82 18.01 -35.31
C ARG A 91 -23.58 19.11 -34.28
N PHE A 92 -22.38 19.69 -34.25
CA PHE A 92 -22.04 20.79 -33.35
C PHE A 92 -22.40 22.15 -33.97
N MET A 93 -23.21 22.94 -33.27
CA MET A 93 -23.75 24.20 -33.78
C MET A 93 -22.78 25.36 -33.55
N VAL A 94 -22.37 26.00 -34.64
CA VAL A 94 -21.66 27.28 -34.65
C VAL A 94 -22.66 28.44 -34.51
N ARG A 95 -22.19 29.69 -34.41
CA ARG A 95 -23.07 30.85 -34.21
C ARG A 95 -24.12 31.00 -35.32
N GLY A 96 -23.74 30.73 -36.57
CA GLY A 96 -24.60 30.80 -37.75
C GLY A 96 -25.36 29.51 -38.09
N SER A 97 -25.33 28.48 -37.24
CA SER A 97 -26.04 27.23 -37.48
C SER A 97 -27.55 27.36 -37.31
N THR A 98 -28.29 26.48 -37.98
CA THR A 98 -29.73 26.31 -37.80
C THR A 98 -30.06 24.82 -37.63
N GLN A 99 -31.12 24.50 -36.89
CA GLN A 99 -31.57 23.09 -36.76
C GLN A 99 -32.16 22.54 -38.07
N ALA A 100 -32.56 23.43 -39.00
CA ALA A 100 -33.14 23.05 -40.29
C ALA A 100 -32.11 22.53 -41.31
N SER A 101 -30.81 22.72 -41.08
CA SER A 101 -29.75 22.35 -42.01
C SER A 101 -28.55 21.70 -41.33
N ALA A 102 -28.38 20.39 -41.53
CA ALA A 102 -27.21 19.65 -41.04
C ALA A 102 -25.88 20.18 -41.61
N ALA A 103 -25.90 20.76 -42.81
CA ALA A 103 -24.73 21.37 -43.45
C ALA A 103 -24.30 22.69 -42.78
N SER A 104 -25.18 23.32 -42.00
CA SER A 104 -24.86 24.55 -41.25
C SER A 104 -24.11 24.29 -39.95
N ALA A 105 -23.82 23.04 -39.61
CA ALA A 105 -23.21 22.60 -38.36
C ALA A 105 -22.07 21.59 -38.62
N VAL A 106 -21.14 21.49 -37.67
CA VAL A 106 -19.94 20.65 -37.81
C VAL A 106 -20.30 19.17 -37.61
N ASP A 107 -19.85 18.33 -38.52
CA ASP A 107 -19.90 16.86 -38.39
C ASP A 107 -18.87 16.39 -37.35
N VAL A 108 -19.30 16.10 -36.12
CA VAL A 108 -18.36 15.77 -35.03
C VAL A 108 -17.69 14.41 -35.25
N PRO A 109 -18.42 13.31 -35.54
CA PRO A 109 -17.77 12.03 -35.84
C PRO A 109 -16.82 12.09 -37.04
N GLY A 110 -17.20 12.80 -38.12
CA GLY A 110 -16.33 12.99 -39.27
C GLY A 110 -15.02 13.70 -38.92
N LEU A 111 -15.11 14.83 -38.22
CA LEU A 111 -13.96 15.61 -37.80
C LEU A 111 -13.03 14.82 -36.86
N LEU A 112 -13.59 14.12 -35.86
CA LEU A 112 -12.81 13.30 -34.92
C LEU A 112 -12.12 12.12 -35.60
N GLY A 113 -12.78 11.48 -36.57
CA GLY A 113 -12.20 10.41 -37.37
C GLY A 113 -11.02 10.89 -38.22
N GLU A 114 -11.12 12.09 -38.80
CA GLU A 114 -10.04 12.70 -39.57
C GLU A 114 -8.83 13.02 -38.67
N VAL A 115 -9.00 13.74 -37.56
CA VAL A 115 -7.87 14.10 -36.69
C VAL A 115 -7.21 12.91 -35.99
N ALA A 116 -7.97 11.86 -35.66
CA ALA A 116 -7.43 10.65 -35.06
C ALA A 116 -6.52 9.87 -36.02
N ASN A 117 -6.74 10.00 -37.33
CA ASN A 117 -5.88 9.41 -38.36
C ASN A 117 -4.62 10.24 -38.64
N GLU A 118 -4.54 11.50 -38.18
CA GLU A 118 -3.41 12.39 -38.43
C GLU A 118 -2.45 12.57 -37.24
N THR A 119 -2.84 12.15 -36.04
CA THR A 119 -2.09 12.41 -34.79
C THR A 119 -1.76 11.11 -34.05
N ASP A 120 -0.83 11.19 -33.08
CA ASP A 120 -0.46 10.02 -32.25
C ASP A 120 -1.47 9.67 -31.18
N GLY A 121 -2.45 10.55 -30.95
CA GLY A 121 -3.65 10.24 -30.20
C GLY A 121 -4.55 11.46 -30.07
N VAL A 122 -5.85 11.22 -29.92
CA VAL A 122 -6.86 12.27 -29.73
C VAL A 122 -7.67 11.99 -28.47
N ILE A 123 -7.87 13.03 -27.65
CA ILE A 123 -8.83 13.03 -26.55
C ILE A 123 -9.87 14.11 -26.83
N ALA A 124 -11.11 13.70 -27.08
CA ALA A 124 -12.23 14.58 -27.35
C ALA A 124 -13.11 14.76 -26.11
N LEU A 125 -13.42 16.00 -25.74
CA LEU A 125 -14.33 16.38 -24.67
C LEU A 125 -15.56 17.05 -25.30
N VAL A 126 -16.71 16.37 -25.29
CA VAL A 126 -17.91 16.83 -26.01
C VAL A 126 -19.01 17.18 -25.01
N ASP A 127 -19.21 18.49 -24.81
CA ASP A 127 -20.19 19.06 -23.89
C ASP A 127 -21.33 19.74 -24.66
N THR A 128 -22.13 18.88 -25.29
CA THR A 128 -23.29 19.25 -26.11
C THR A 128 -24.46 18.32 -25.81
N CYS A 129 -25.69 18.74 -26.14
CA CYS A 129 -26.82 17.80 -26.21
C CYS A 129 -26.49 16.67 -27.20
N HIS A 130 -27.02 15.47 -26.93
CA HIS A 130 -26.83 14.28 -27.76
C HIS A 130 -25.37 13.85 -27.98
N ALA A 131 -24.45 14.22 -27.07
CA ALA A 131 -23.02 13.91 -27.17
C ALA A 131 -22.71 12.41 -27.37
N GLY A 132 -23.61 11.51 -26.95
CA GLY A 132 -23.51 10.06 -27.19
C GLY A 132 -23.41 9.66 -28.67
N ALA A 133 -23.74 10.55 -29.60
CA ALA A 133 -23.59 10.35 -31.05
C ALA A 133 -22.29 10.97 -31.62
N ALA A 134 -21.34 11.38 -30.78
CA ALA A 134 -20.04 11.96 -31.16
C ALA A 134 -18.97 10.97 -31.63
N PRO A 135 -18.87 9.73 -31.11
CA PRO A 135 -17.82 8.82 -31.53
C PRO A 135 -17.90 8.47 -33.04
N PRO A 136 -16.77 8.42 -33.77
CA PRO A 136 -16.71 7.88 -35.12
C PRO A 136 -17.20 6.43 -35.18
N SER A 137 -17.73 5.99 -36.32
CA SER A 137 -18.11 4.58 -36.48
C SER A 137 -16.86 3.67 -36.46
N PRO A 138 -16.98 2.42 -35.98
CA PRO A 138 -15.87 1.48 -35.96
C PRO A 138 -15.20 1.30 -37.33
N ASP A 139 -15.98 1.34 -38.42
CA ASP A 139 -15.47 1.21 -39.79
C ASP A 139 -14.53 2.35 -40.19
N VAL A 140 -14.81 3.58 -39.73
CA VAL A 140 -13.97 4.76 -39.99
C VAL A 140 -12.66 4.67 -39.21
N LEU A 141 -12.69 4.10 -38.00
CA LEU A 141 -11.49 3.92 -37.18
C LEU A 141 -10.62 2.76 -37.68
N ALA A 142 -11.22 1.63 -38.04
CA ALA A 142 -10.50 0.43 -38.46
C ALA A 142 -9.91 0.53 -39.88
N ASN A 143 -10.58 1.22 -40.81
CA ASN A 143 -10.18 1.29 -42.22
C ASN A 143 -9.48 2.62 -42.60
N GLY A 144 -9.11 3.44 -41.61
CA GLY A 144 -8.46 4.73 -41.82
C GLY A 144 -7.01 4.63 -42.32
N VAL A 145 -6.36 5.78 -42.51
CA VAL A 145 -4.98 5.92 -43.04
C VAL A 145 -3.95 5.15 -42.18
N ARG A 146 -4.21 5.00 -40.88
CA ARG A 146 -3.35 4.22 -39.97
C ARG A 146 -3.75 2.74 -39.86
N ALA A 147 -4.62 2.23 -40.73
CA ALA A 147 -5.06 0.82 -40.78
C ALA A 147 -5.52 0.28 -39.40
N GLY A 148 -6.23 1.11 -38.63
CA GLY A 148 -6.72 0.76 -37.30
C GLY A 148 -5.72 1.03 -36.15
N GLN A 149 -4.45 1.32 -36.42
CA GLN A 149 -3.45 1.65 -35.40
C GLN A 149 -3.55 3.12 -34.96
N LEU A 150 -4.66 3.48 -34.33
CA LEU A 150 -4.90 4.82 -33.79
C LEU A 150 -5.35 4.79 -32.34
N ARG A 151 -5.30 5.96 -31.69
CA ARG A 151 -5.68 6.15 -30.28
C ARG A 151 -6.69 7.30 -30.19
N LEU A 152 -7.90 6.99 -29.76
CA LEU A 152 -9.00 7.95 -29.62
C LEU A 152 -9.76 7.69 -28.32
N ALA A 153 -9.89 8.71 -27.48
CA ALA A 153 -10.81 8.71 -26.35
C ALA A 153 -11.83 9.84 -26.51
N VAL A 154 -13.12 9.56 -26.31
CA VAL A 154 -14.21 10.53 -26.40
C VAL A 154 -14.98 10.54 -25.10
N VAL A 155 -15.04 11.69 -24.42
CA VAL A 155 -15.84 11.94 -23.21
C VAL A 155 -17.08 12.72 -23.60
N MET A 156 -18.25 12.26 -23.17
CA MET A 156 -19.56 12.74 -23.66
C MET A 156 -20.45 13.21 -22.51
N ALA A 157 -21.00 14.42 -22.62
CA ALA A 157 -21.81 15.03 -21.55
C ALA A 157 -23.24 14.51 -21.42
N ALA A 158 -23.71 13.69 -22.36
CA ALA A 158 -25.05 13.13 -22.36
C ALA A 158 -25.12 11.88 -23.25
N ALA A 159 -26.12 11.01 -22.99
CA ALA A 159 -26.49 9.95 -23.92
C ALA A 159 -27.02 10.52 -25.25
N SER A 160 -27.06 9.71 -26.31
CA SER A 160 -27.46 10.16 -27.66
C SER A 160 -28.90 10.69 -27.74
N GLY A 161 -29.79 10.26 -26.85
CA GLY A 161 -31.17 10.73 -26.75
C GLY A 161 -31.42 11.75 -25.63
N GLN A 162 -30.38 12.28 -24.98
CA GLN A 162 -30.50 13.13 -23.79
C GLN A 162 -29.89 14.52 -24.03
N ASP A 163 -30.51 15.54 -23.41
CA ASP A 163 -29.95 16.88 -23.35
C ASP A 163 -28.77 16.98 -22.38
N ALA A 164 -27.84 17.88 -22.70
CA ALA A 164 -26.80 18.32 -21.79
C ALA A 164 -27.16 19.68 -21.15
N TYR A 165 -26.82 19.87 -19.88
CA TYR A 165 -27.19 21.06 -19.13
C TYR A 165 -25.95 21.75 -18.55
N GLY A 166 -26.00 23.09 -18.49
CA GLY A 166 -25.14 23.91 -17.64
C GLY A 166 -23.63 23.91 -17.93
N MET A 167 -23.18 23.23 -18.99
CA MET A 167 -21.77 22.88 -19.23
C MET A 167 -21.17 22.06 -18.08
N ASN A 168 -22.00 21.22 -17.44
CA ASN A 168 -21.64 20.50 -16.22
C ASN A 168 -20.48 19.54 -16.43
N LEU A 169 -20.34 18.92 -17.62
CA LEU A 169 -19.19 18.06 -17.91
C LEU A 169 -17.89 18.86 -17.86
N SER A 170 -17.83 19.98 -18.57
CA SER A 170 -16.62 20.82 -18.65
C SER A 170 -16.25 21.42 -17.31
N LEU A 171 -17.24 21.88 -16.55
CA LEU A 171 -17.05 22.40 -15.19
C LEU A 171 -16.58 21.31 -14.22
N ALA A 172 -17.20 20.12 -14.26
CA ALA A 172 -16.81 18.98 -13.44
C ALA A 172 -15.41 18.48 -13.79
N LEU A 173 -15.08 18.34 -15.08
CA LEU A 173 -13.74 17.97 -15.52
C LEU A 173 -12.70 18.99 -15.04
N ALA A 174 -12.91 20.28 -15.26
CA ALA A 174 -11.98 21.30 -14.78
C ALA A 174 -11.78 21.24 -13.26
N ALA A 175 -12.84 20.95 -12.49
CA ALA A 175 -12.74 20.78 -11.03
C ALA A 175 -11.95 19.51 -10.64
N VAL A 176 -12.23 18.37 -11.27
CA VAL A 176 -11.55 17.09 -11.01
C VAL A 176 -10.08 17.17 -11.41
N LEU A 177 -9.75 17.76 -12.55
CA LEU A 177 -8.38 17.90 -13.03
C LEU A 177 -7.53 18.79 -12.11
N ARG A 178 -8.10 19.88 -11.56
CA ARG A 178 -7.43 20.69 -10.53
C ARG A 178 -7.25 19.96 -9.21
N ARG A 179 -8.25 19.15 -8.83
CA ARG A 179 -8.27 18.45 -7.55
C ARG A 179 -7.37 17.23 -7.52
N GLY A 180 -7.24 16.51 -8.64
CA GLY A 180 -6.61 15.20 -8.76
C GLY A 180 -7.44 14.05 -8.16
N LEU A 181 -6.92 12.82 -8.29
CA LEU A 181 -7.49 11.59 -7.72
C LEU A 181 -6.50 10.96 -6.74
N ASP A 182 -7.01 10.47 -5.61
CA ASP A 182 -6.22 9.78 -4.58
C ASP A 182 -5.75 8.40 -5.06
N ASP A 183 -4.57 7.97 -4.58
CA ASP A 183 -4.01 6.62 -4.83
C ASP A 183 -3.92 6.23 -6.32
N ARG A 184 -3.81 7.21 -7.21
CA ARG A 184 -3.62 7.03 -8.65
C ARG A 184 -2.24 7.49 -9.11
N GLY A 185 -1.77 6.89 -10.21
CA GLY A 185 -0.49 7.20 -10.83
C GLY A 185 -0.35 8.66 -11.29
N PRO A 186 0.81 9.02 -11.89
CA PRO A 186 1.14 10.41 -12.24
C PRO A 186 0.23 11.06 -13.28
N HIS A 187 -0.60 10.28 -13.97
CA HIS A 187 -1.46 10.75 -15.05
C HIS A 187 -2.90 10.28 -14.84
N LEU A 188 -3.86 11.15 -15.18
CA LEU A 188 -5.28 10.85 -15.24
C LEU A 188 -5.62 10.33 -16.64
N LEU A 189 -6.11 9.10 -16.72
CA LEU A 189 -6.55 8.46 -17.97
C LEU A 189 -8.06 8.64 -18.15
N VAL A 190 -8.57 8.47 -19.38
CA VAL A 190 -10.02 8.40 -19.64
C VAL A 190 -10.53 6.99 -19.31
N ASP A 191 -10.46 6.62 -18.03
CA ASP A 191 -10.79 5.32 -17.46
C ASP A 191 -12.02 5.37 -16.53
N ASP A 192 -12.40 4.23 -15.95
CA ASP A 192 -13.58 4.17 -15.09
C ASP A 192 -13.43 4.97 -13.78
N ASP A 193 -12.20 5.18 -13.31
CA ASP A 193 -11.91 5.94 -12.10
C ASP A 193 -12.11 7.44 -12.32
N LEU A 194 -11.56 7.99 -13.40
CA LEU A 194 -11.82 9.38 -13.77
C LEU A 194 -13.31 9.58 -14.03
N MET A 195 -13.93 8.67 -14.81
CA MET A 195 -15.33 8.84 -15.19
C MET A 195 -16.29 8.70 -14.01
N SER A 196 -16.02 7.83 -13.03
CA SER A 196 -16.84 7.73 -11.81
C SER A 196 -16.77 9.02 -10.99
N THR A 197 -15.58 9.60 -10.85
CA THR A 197 -15.39 10.86 -10.11
C THR A 197 -16.06 12.04 -10.82
N VAL A 198 -15.94 12.12 -12.15
CA VAL A 198 -16.61 13.17 -12.95
C VAL A 198 -18.13 13.03 -12.83
N ARG A 199 -18.67 11.80 -12.90
CA ARG A 199 -20.11 11.56 -12.70
C ARG A 199 -20.58 12.00 -11.32
N ALA A 200 -19.82 11.69 -10.26
CA ALA A 200 -20.15 12.14 -8.91
C ALA A 200 -20.16 13.67 -8.79
N GLU A 201 -19.21 14.35 -9.44
CA GLU A 201 -19.12 15.81 -9.46
C GLU A 201 -20.28 16.45 -10.23
N VAL A 202 -20.69 15.88 -11.37
CA VAL A 202 -21.88 16.31 -12.13
C VAL A 202 -23.17 16.09 -11.34
N LEU A 203 -23.29 14.95 -10.65
CA LEU A 203 -24.43 14.66 -9.79
C LEU A 203 -24.54 15.67 -8.63
N ARG A 204 -23.41 16.06 -8.04
CA ARG A 204 -23.35 17.09 -6.99
C ARG A 204 -23.87 18.46 -7.48
N GLN A 205 -23.75 18.74 -8.78
CA GLN A 205 -24.28 19.96 -9.41
C GLN A 205 -25.79 19.86 -9.71
N GLY A 206 -26.46 18.78 -9.28
CA GLY A 206 -27.90 18.60 -9.40
C GLY A 206 -28.37 18.15 -10.79
N SER A 207 -27.47 17.61 -11.62
CA SER A 207 -27.78 17.20 -12.99
C SER A 207 -28.00 15.69 -13.13
N GLY A 208 -29.04 15.29 -13.87
CA GLY A 208 -29.33 13.90 -14.23
C GLY A 208 -28.65 13.43 -15.53
N GLN A 209 -27.60 14.13 -16.00
CA GLN A 209 -26.90 13.82 -17.25
C GLN A 209 -26.14 12.48 -17.20
N SER A 210 -26.33 11.67 -18.23
CA SER A 210 -25.58 10.41 -18.39
C SER A 210 -24.22 10.67 -19.05
N ILE A 211 -23.18 10.87 -18.23
CA ILE A 211 -21.82 11.07 -18.72
C ILE A 211 -21.23 9.73 -19.23
N GLY A 212 -20.84 9.70 -20.50
CA GLY A 212 -20.29 8.54 -21.19
C GLY A 212 -18.83 8.69 -21.58
N ARG A 213 -18.17 7.57 -21.90
CA ARG A 213 -16.88 7.52 -22.58
C ARG A 213 -16.88 6.49 -23.70
N SER A 214 -16.08 6.72 -24.74
CA SER A 214 -15.72 5.74 -25.77
C SER A 214 -14.21 5.76 -25.92
N VAL A 215 -13.55 4.60 -25.90
CA VAL A 215 -12.10 4.49 -26.03
C VAL A 215 -11.76 3.47 -27.09
N PHE A 216 -10.92 3.87 -28.03
CA PHE A 216 -10.35 3.04 -29.08
C PHE A 216 -8.83 3.22 -29.03
N ASP A 217 -8.08 2.21 -28.60
CA ASP A 217 -6.62 2.24 -28.55
C ASP A 217 -6.10 0.90 -29.10
N GLN A 218 -5.51 0.93 -30.29
CA GLN A 218 -4.87 -0.24 -30.94
C GLN A 218 -3.43 0.07 -31.36
N SER A 219 -2.76 0.95 -30.61
CA SER A 219 -1.36 1.30 -30.88
C SER A 219 -0.43 0.62 -29.87
N ASP A 220 -0.11 -0.65 -30.13
CA ASP A 220 0.72 -1.50 -29.26
C ASP A 220 2.16 -0.97 -29.07
N PHE A 221 2.62 -0.10 -29.96
CA PHE A 221 3.97 0.47 -29.95
C PHE A 221 4.05 1.86 -29.32
N ALA A 222 2.97 2.36 -28.71
CA ALA A 222 2.99 3.66 -28.07
C ALA A 222 3.91 3.68 -26.83
N GLU A 223 4.74 4.71 -26.69
CA GLU A 223 5.69 4.88 -25.57
C GLU A 223 5.01 5.07 -24.19
N GLY A 224 3.68 5.15 -24.13
CA GLY A 224 2.94 5.31 -22.88
C GLY A 224 1.41 5.40 -23.07
N PRO A 225 0.64 5.44 -21.97
CA PRO A 225 -0.83 5.49 -22.03
C PRO A 225 -1.34 6.83 -22.59
N LEU A 226 -2.52 6.83 -23.22
CA LEU A 226 -3.19 8.05 -23.67
C LEU A 226 -3.83 8.74 -22.48
N TRP A 227 -3.13 9.72 -21.90
CA TRP A 227 -3.56 10.42 -20.70
C TRP A 227 -4.15 11.80 -20.97
N LEU A 228 -5.12 12.24 -20.14
CA LEU A 228 -5.82 13.52 -20.25
C LEU A 228 -5.11 14.67 -19.53
N ALA A 229 -4.63 14.45 -18.30
CA ALA A 229 -3.86 15.43 -17.53
C ALA A 229 -2.89 14.73 -16.58
N HIS A 230 -1.93 15.48 -16.03
CA HIS A 230 -1.22 15.08 -14.81
C HIS A 230 -2.19 15.00 -13.64
N ASN A 231 -1.97 14.02 -12.76
CA ASN A 231 -2.74 13.91 -11.54
C ASN A 231 -2.16 14.87 -10.48
N ALA A 232 -2.90 15.94 -10.15
CA ALA A 232 -2.47 16.93 -9.15
C ALA A 232 -2.15 16.31 -7.77
N ARG A 233 -2.80 15.19 -7.42
CA ARG A 233 -2.55 14.45 -6.16
C ARG A 233 -1.45 13.41 -6.26
N ALA A 234 -0.94 13.14 -7.46
CA ALA A 234 0.21 12.25 -7.63
C ALA A 234 1.53 12.86 -7.15
N SER A 235 1.49 13.96 -6.39
CA SER A 235 2.59 14.46 -5.57
C SER A 235 3.15 13.42 -4.57
N HIS A 236 2.51 12.24 -4.47
CA HIS A 236 2.94 11.13 -3.62
C HIS A 236 3.35 9.86 -4.40
N ALA A 237 3.38 9.88 -5.73
CA ALA A 237 3.77 8.70 -6.53
C ALA A 237 5.16 8.86 -7.16
N THR A 238 5.83 7.72 -7.39
CA THR A 238 7.12 7.53 -8.07
C THR A 238 7.44 8.61 -9.11
N GLY A 239 8.43 9.46 -8.83
CA GLY A 239 8.89 10.52 -9.75
C GLY A 239 8.65 11.96 -9.32
N ALA A 240 7.94 12.23 -8.20
CA ALA A 240 7.89 13.57 -7.61
C ALA A 240 9.30 14.05 -7.17
N GLU A 241 9.60 15.34 -7.29
CA GLU A 241 10.92 15.86 -6.88
C GLU A 241 11.05 15.95 -5.35
N LEU A 242 9.93 16.21 -4.66
CA LEU A 242 9.83 16.33 -3.20
C LEU A 242 8.87 15.28 -2.66
N GLY A 243 9.16 14.75 -1.48
CA GLY A 243 8.35 13.77 -0.79
C GLY A 243 7.17 14.35 -0.01
N PRO A 244 6.32 13.48 0.57
CA PRO A 244 5.07 13.86 1.25
C PRO A 244 5.28 14.79 2.44
N VAL A 245 6.35 14.57 3.21
CA VAL A 245 6.66 15.35 4.43
C VAL A 245 7.02 16.78 4.06
N ALA A 246 7.91 16.95 3.08
CA ALA A 246 8.29 18.27 2.58
C ALA A 246 7.09 19.05 2.04
N VAL A 247 6.24 18.39 1.25
CA VAL A 247 5.01 18.98 0.71
C VAL A 247 4.08 19.43 1.85
N SER A 248 3.90 18.61 2.87
CA SER A 248 3.06 18.95 4.03
C SER A 248 3.58 20.19 4.77
N LEU A 249 4.88 20.20 5.11
CA LEU A 249 5.51 21.32 5.83
C LEU A 249 5.51 22.61 5.01
N LEU A 250 5.76 22.52 3.71
CA LEU A 250 5.67 23.68 2.82
C LEU A 250 4.23 24.18 2.72
N ASN A 251 3.25 23.29 2.64
CA ASN A 251 1.84 23.66 2.59
C ASN A 251 1.38 24.39 3.85
N GLU A 252 1.84 23.93 5.02
CA GLU A 252 1.58 24.56 6.32
C GLU A 252 2.27 25.93 6.42
N ALA A 253 3.56 26.00 6.10
CA ALA A 253 4.34 27.23 6.20
C ALA A 253 3.88 28.33 5.23
N THR A 254 3.15 27.97 4.16
CA THR A 254 2.71 28.88 3.10
C THR A 254 1.19 28.98 2.98
N GLN A 255 0.44 28.54 3.99
CA GLN A 255 -1.03 28.44 3.94
C GLN A 255 -1.72 29.74 3.53
N GLU A 256 -1.19 30.90 3.93
CA GLU A 256 -1.76 32.23 3.67
C GLU A 256 -1.16 32.93 2.44
N TRP A 257 -0.22 32.29 1.73
CA TRP A 257 0.51 32.91 0.64
C TRP A 257 -0.31 32.85 -0.66
N SER A 258 -0.66 34.01 -1.19
CA SER A 258 -1.43 34.17 -2.43
C SER A 258 -0.71 33.66 -3.68
N ASN A 259 0.62 33.58 -3.66
CA ASN A 259 1.47 33.11 -4.76
C ASN A 259 1.99 31.67 -4.59
N LYS A 260 1.39 30.88 -3.69
CA LYS A 260 1.76 29.48 -3.47
C LYS A 260 1.60 28.65 -4.75
N PRO A 261 2.60 27.84 -5.15
CA PRO A 261 2.50 26.99 -6.33
C PRO A 261 1.51 25.84 -6.12
N ALA A 262 0.86 25.40 -7.20
CA ALA A 262 -0.01 24.23 -7.19
C ALA A 262 0.78 22.93 -6.90
N ARG A 263 2.05 22.89 -7.32
CA ARG A 263 2.97 21.76 -7.10
C ARG A 263 4.32 22.24 -6.57
N TRP A 264 4.82 21.54 -5.55
CA TRP A 264 6.13 21.83 -4.98
C TRP A 264 7.25 21.12 -5.77
N SER A 265 8.26 21.90 -6.13
CA SER A 265 9.52 21.46 -6.74
C SER A 265 10.65 22.33 -6.19
N HIS A 266 11.91 21.91 -6.37
CA HIS A 266 13.04 22.76 -5.95
C HIS A 266 13.06 24.09 -6.72
N LEU A 267 12.58 24.08 -7.98
CA LEU A 267 12.44 25.26 -8.81
C LEU A 267 11.31 26.18 -8.29
N SER A 268 10.12 25.63 -8.04
CA SER A 268 8.96 26.42 -7.60
C SER A 268 9.20 27.01 -6.21
N LEU A 269 9.89 26.29 -5.32
CA LEU A 269 10.32 26.79 -4.02
C LEU A 269 11.31 27.96 -4.14
N THR A 270 12.23 27.88 -5.11
CA THR A 270 13.20 28.97 -5.35
C THR A 270 12.50 30.20 -5.93
N ALA A 271 11.67 30.01 -6.96
CA ALA A 271 10.89 31.08 -7.57
C ALA A 271 9.97 31.78 -6.55
N LEU A 272 9.37 31.01 -5.63
CA LEU A 272 8.52 31.55 -4.58
C LEU A 272 9.29 32.48 -3.63
N LEU A 273 10.47 32.07 -3.17
CA LEU A 273 11.33 32.86 -2.27
C LEU A 273 11.90 34.12 -2.97
N ASP A 274 12.16 34.04 -4.27
CA ASP A 274 12.67 35.15 -5.08
C ASP A 274 11.57 36.18 -5.41
N SER A 275 10.32 35.75 -5.52
CA SER A 275 9.19 36.62 -5.92
C SER A 275 8.74 37.65 -4.87
N GLY A 276 9.07 37.45 -3.59
CA GLY A 276 8.85 38.41 -2.49
C GLY A 276 7.41 38.96 -2.38
N GLY A 277 6.48 38.17 -1.84
CA GLY A 277 5.08 38.58 -1.66
C GLY A 277 4.85 39.51 -0.46
N THR A 278 3.85 40.40 -0.57
CA THR A 278 3.45 41.33 0.51
C THR A 278 2.75 40.66 1.68
N ASP A 279 2.24 39.45 1.49
CA ASP A 279 1.42 38.71 2.45
C ASP A 279 2.26 37.76 3.33
N GLN A 280 3.60 37.87 3.26
CA GLN A 280 4.54 36.95 3.90
C GLN A 280 5.01 37.50 5.25
N THR A 281 4.79 36.76 6.35
CA THR A 281 5.43 37.11 7.63
C THR A 281 6.92 36.74 7.61
N PRO A 282 7.80 37.49 8.30
CA PRO A 282 9.23 37.16 8.39
C PRO A 282 9.49 35.74 8.94
N ALA A 283 8.65 35.28 9.88
CA ALA A 283 8.78 33.95 10.47
C ALA A 283 8.43 32.82 9.48
N GLN A 284 7.35 32.96 8.71
CA GLN A 284 7.01 32.00 7.65
C GLN A 284 8.10 31.93 6.59
N ARG A 285 8.65 33.09 6.17
CA ARG A 285 9.73 33.13 5.19
C ARG A 285 10.98 32.41 5.68
N ILE A 286 11.41 32.67 6.92
CA ILE A 286 12.53 31.96 7.55
C ILE A 286 12.28 30.45 7.57
N ARG A 287 11.06 30.02 7.94
CA ARG A 287 10.72 28.59 7.96
C ARG A 287 10.81 27.95 6.57
N VAL A 288 10.36 28.63 5.52
CA VAL A 288 10.45 28.13 4.14
C VAL A 288 11.92 28.08 3.67
N GLU A 289 12.75 29.06 4.06
CA GLU A 289 14.20 29.05 3.80
C GLU A 289 14.93 27.91 4.54
N GLU A 290 14.53 27.60 5.78
CA GLU A 290 14.99 26.43 6.53
C GLU A 290 14.62 25.13 5.83
N ILE A 291 13.34 24.95 5.45
CA ILE A 291 12.88 23.75 4.74
C ILE A 291 13.66 23.60 3.42
N LYS A 292 13.92 24.68 2.69
CA LYS A 292 14.75 24.65 1.47
C LYS A 292 16.17 24.15 1.76
N ALA A 293 16.79 24.61 2.84
CA ALA A 293 18.13 24.17 3.23
C ALA A 293 18.14 22.69 3.67
N GLU A 294 17.15 22.26 4.44
CA GLU A 294 16.96 20.86 4.85
C GLU A 294 16.75 19.95 3.63
N LEU A 295 15.97 20.37 2.64
CA LEU A 295 15.76 19.65 1.37
C LEU A 295 17.04 19.53 0.52
N GLN A 296 17.88 20.56 0.50
CA GLN A 296 19.20 20.46 -0.14
C GLN A 296 20.09 19.43 0.56
N GLU A 297 19.98 19.31 1.89
CA GLU A 297 20.71 18.30 2.66
C GLU A 297 20.15 16.89 2.42
N CYS A 298 18.84 16.75 2.29
CA CYS A 298 18.20 15.50 1.86
C CYS A 298 18.78 15.01 0.53
N LYS A 299 18.89 15.91 -0.46
CA LYS A 299 19.45 15.56 -1.79
C LYS A 299 20.90 15.09 -1.72
N LYS A 300 21.75 15.75 -0.91
CA LYS A 300 23.14 15.33 -0.70
C LYS A 300 23.22 13.97 -0.01
N THR A 301 22.40 13.77 1.01
CA THR A 301 22.31 12.54 1.80
C THR A 301 21.88 11.37 0.93
N VAL A 302 20.81 11.52 0.14
CA VAL A 302 20.33 10.48 -0.80
C VAL A 302 21.43 10.08 -1.78
N ARG A 303 22.15 11.05 -2.35
CA ARG A 303 23.27 10.77 -3.26
C ARG A 303 24.38 9.99 -2.54
N PHE A 304 24.79 10.46 -1.37
CA PHE A 304 25.83 9.81 -0.58
C PHE A 304 25.47 8.36 -0.21
N LEU A 305 24.26 8.12 0.28
CA LEU A 305 23.81 6.77 0.64
C LEU A 305 23.74 5.83 -0.57
N ARG A 306 23.34 6.33 -1.75
CA ARG A 306 23.38 5.54 -2.99
C ARG A 306 24.78 5.15 -3.42
N GLU A 307 25.75 6.05 -3.23
CA GLU A 307 27.15 5.83 -3.59
C GLU A 307 27.87 4.90 -2.60
N GLN A 308 27.59 5.03 -1.31
CA GLN A 308 28.33 4.33 -0.26
C GLN A 308 27.66 3.03 0.23
N LEU A 309 26.35 2.86 -0.01
CA LEU A 309 25.58 1.68 0.40
C LEU A 309 24.75 1.12 -0.76
N PRO A 310 25.36 0.77 -1.92
CA PRO A 310 24.60 0.26 -3.07
C PRO A 310 23.82 -1.02 -2.76
N GLU A 311 24.32 -1.88 -1.88
CA GLU A 311 23.65 -3.11 -1.44
C GLU A 311 22.39 -2.85 -0.61
N ALA A 312 22.24 -1.66 -0.05
CA ALA A 312 21.02 -1.26 0.65
C ALA A 312 19.94 -0.69 -0.29
N MET A 313 20.25 -0.47 -1.58
CA MET A 313 19.38 0.21 -2.55
C MET A 313 18.37 -0.74 -3.21
N HIS A 314 17.82 -1.65 -2.42
CA HIS A 314 16.75 -2.56 -2.83
C HIS A 314 15.47 -2.23 -2.07
N THR A 315 14.32 -2.23 -2.74
CA THR A 315 13.02 -1.89 -2.14
C THR A 315 12.74 -2.71 -0.87
N GLU A 316 13.11 -3.99 -0.85
CA GLU A 316 12.95 -4.85 0.32
C GLU A 316 13.83 -4.42 1.51
N VAL A 317 15.09 -4.06 1.27
CA VAL A 317 16.01 -3.58 2.32
C VAL A 317 15.55 -2.23 2.85
N LEU A 318 15.13 -1.32 1.98
CA LEU A 318 14.57 -0.03 2.38
C LEU A 318 13.31 -0.20 3.22
N ARG A 319 12.43 -1.17 2.87
CA ARG A 319 11.23 -1.52 3.64
C ARG A 319 11.58 -1.98 5.04
N LYS A 320 12.49 -2.95 5.15
CA LYS A 320 12.92 -3.52 6.44
C LYS A 320 13.61 -2.47 7.29
N ALA A 321 14.46 -1.63 6.69
CA ALA A 321 15.15 -0.55 7.38
C ALA A 321 14.17 0.52 7.89
N ALA A 322 13.20 0.94 7.08
CA ALA A 322 12.15 1.88 7.50
C ALA A 322 11.34 1.33 8.68
N ARG A 323 10.94 0.05 8.61
CA ARG A 323 10.24 -0.65 9.68
C ARG A 323 11.07 -0.71 10.96
N ARG A 324 12.34 -1.09 10.87
CA ARG A 324 13.27 -1.17 12.01
C ARG A 324 13.55 0.21 12.64
N ALA A 325 13.65 1.25 11.81
CA ALA A 325 13.81 2.62 12.29
C ALA A 325 12.56 3.13 13.04
N GLY A 326 11.39 2.50 12.83
CA GLY A 326 10.11 2.89 13.44
C GLY A 326 9.37 3.96 12.64
N PHE A 327 9.54 3.98 11.32
CA PHE A 327 8.91 4.98 10.46
C PHE A 327 7.42 4.64 10.21
N PRO A 328 6.59 5.64 9.86
CA PRO A 328 5.17 5.45 9.58
C PRO A 328 4.88 4.35 8.54
N ALA A 329 3.77 3.64 8.71
CA ALA A 329 3.37 2.54 7.84
C ALA A 329 3.29 2.93 6.35
N SER A 330 2.89 4.17 6.04
CA SER A 330 2.85 4.70 4.67
C SER A 330 4.22 4.66 3.98
N LEU A 331 5.30 4.99 4.70
CA LEU A 331 6.68 4.94 4.19
C LEU A 331 7.24 3.52 4.13
N VAL A 332 6.69 2.60 4.91
CA VAL A 332 7.07 1.17 4.89
C VAL A 332 6.45 0.47 3.68
N SER A 333 5.20 0.79 3.34
CA SER A 333 4.49 0.15 2.22
C SER A 333 5.16 0.42 0.87
N ASP A 334 5.49 1.69 0.58
CA ASP A 334 6.19 2.11 -0.63
C ASP A 334 7.48 2.88 -0.31
N PRO A 335 8.57 2.19 0.02
CA PRO A 335 9.79 2.83 0.52
C PRO A 335 10.61 3.41 -0.63
N GLN A 336 10.63 4.74 -0.73
CA GLN A 336 11.60 5.48 -1.54
C GLN A 336 12.66 6.08 -0.64
N LEU A 337 13.95 5.89 -0.99
CA LEU A 337 15.06 6.45 -0.19
C LEU A 337 14.91 7.97 0.02
N ARG A 338 14.41 8.70 -0.98
CA ARG A 338 14.11 10.13 -0.85
C ARG A 338 13.16 10.38 0.33
N ASP A 339 12.03 9.70 0.37
CA ASP A 339 10.99 9.93 1.37
C ASP A 339 11.43 9.52 2.78
N LEU A 340 12.21 8.45 2.88
CA LEU A 340 12.81 8.02 4.16
C LEU A 340 13.80 9.07 4.69
N VAL A 341 14.66 9.61 3.82
CA VAL A 341 15.63 10.65 4.19
C VAL A 341 14.93 11.97 4.52
N GLU A 342 13.94 12.37 3.74
CA GLU A 342 13.13 13.56 4.02
C GLU A 342 12.42 13.44 5.37
N TYR A 343 11.80 12.30 5.67
CA TYR A 343 11.20 12.05 6.98
C TYR A 343 12.25 12.17 8.10
N ALA A 344 13.41 11.53 7.94
CA ALA A 344 14.46 11.53 8.96
C ALA A 344 15.07 12.93 9.22
N ILE A 345 15.10 13.82 8.21
CA ILE A 345 15.69 15.15 8.33
C ILE A 345 14.64 16.18 8.76
N LEU A 346 13.46 16.17 8.15
CA LEU A 346 12.43 17.19 8.34
C LEU A 346 11.62 16.98 9.63
N GLU A 347 11.26 15.73 9.96
CA GLU A 347 10.58 15.38 11.22
C GLU A 347 11.57 15.12 12.37
N GLY A 348 12.86 14.96 12.05
CA GLY A 348 13.95 14.86 13.04
C GLY A 348 14.48 16.19 13.54
N SER A 349 14.05 17.30 12.93
CA SER A 349 14.44 18.65 13.28
C SER A 349 14.02 18.97 14.72
N PRO A 350 14.84 19.66 15.54
CA PRO A 350 14.61 19.85 16.99
C PRO A 350 13.27 20.53 17.37
N TYR A 351 12.54 21.04 16.38
CA TYR A 351 11.22 21.66 16.51
C TYR A 351 10.07 20.64 16.50
N VAL A 352 10.24 19.46 15.89
CA VAL A 352 9.25 18.39 15.81
C VAL A 352 9.80 17.17 16.56
N ARG A 353 9.28 16.94 17.76
CA ARG A 353 9.85 15.97 18.72
C ARG A 353 9.35 14.56 18.44
N SER A 354 10.08 13.80 17.63
CA SER A 354 10.02 12.34 17.66
C SER A 354 11.43 11.78 17.92
N ALA A 355 11.56 10.95 18.96
CA ALA A 355 12.82 10.26 19.26
C ALA A 355 13.22 9.22 18.18
N HIS A 356 12.32 8.94 17.23
CA HIS A 356 12.46 7.88 16.22
C HIS A 356 12.73 8.42 14.81
N SER A 357 12.64 9.74 14.59
CA SER A 357 12.82 10.39 13.29
C SER A 357 14.25 10.91 13.11
N SER A 358 15.28 10.11 13.38
CA SER A 358 16.67 10.56 13.22
C SER A 358 17.36 9.93 12.00
N LEU A 359 18.22 10.72 11.35
CA LEU A 359 19.01 10.25 10.23
C LEU A 359 20.00 9.17 10.66
N GLY A 360 20.59 9.30 11.86
CA GLY A 360 21.46 8.29 12.45
C GLY A 360 20.74 6.94 12.63
N ARG A 361 19.46 6.95 13.03
CA ARG A 361 18.67 5.72 13.19
C ARG A 361 18.35 5.06 11.85
N LEU A 362 17.99 5.84 10.83
CA LEU A 362 17.78 5.32 9.47
C LEU A 362 19.05 4.64 8.93
N VAL A 363 20.20 5.31 9.04
CA VAL A 363 21.49 4.78 8.56
C VAL A 363 21.90 3.52 9.33
N ALA A 364 21.71 3.49 10.65
CA ALA A 364 21.93 2.28 11.46
C ALA A 364 21.04 1.12 11.01
N ALA A 365 19.76 1.38 10.70
CA ALA A 365 18.85 0.36 10.21
C ALA A 365 19.25 -0.16 8.81
N LEU A 366 19.68 0.73 7.91
CA LEU A 366 20.17 0.35 6.58
C LEU A 366 21.40 -0.57 6.66
N LEU A 367 22.37 -0.28 7.54
CA LEU A 367 23.54 -1.14 7.74
C LEU A 367 23.18 -2.53 8.27
N VAL A 368 22.30 -2.59 9.28
CA VAL A 368 21.89 -3.87 9.87
C VAL A 368 21.13 -4.72 8.87
N GLU A 369 20.20 -4.13 8.11
CA GLU A 369 19.37 -4.87 7.14
C GLU A 369 20.11 -5.24 5.85
N SER A 370 21.10 -4.45 5.43
CA SER A 370 21.97 -4.82 4.30
C SER A 370 23.04 -5.84 4.67
N GLY A 371 23.35 -5.99 5.97
CA GLY A 371 24.40 -6.89 6.45
C GLY A 371 25.82 -6.45 6.09
N VAL A 372 26.01 -5.20 5.64
CA VAL A 372 27.29 -4.65 5.21
C VAL A 372 28.01 -3.97 6.38
N ALA A 373 29.33 -4.10 6.45
CA ALA A 373 30.13 -3.34 7.41
C ALA A 373 30.14 -1.85 7.04
N ALA A 374 30.07 -0.97 8.03
CA ALA A 374 30.12 0.47 7.78
C ALA A 374 31.42 0.85 7.03
N PRO A 375 31.35 1.47 5.84
CA PRO A 375 32.54 1.95 5.16
C PRO A 375 33.16 3.14 5.91
N PRO A 376 34.49 3.35 5.86
CA PRO A 376 35.15 4.45 6.54
C PRO A 376 34.59 5.83 6.19
N GLU A 377 34.15 6.01 4.95
CA GLU A 377 33.52 7.22 4.44
C GLU A 377 32.19 7.52 5.15
N LEU A 378 31.44 6.48 5.53
CA LEU A 378 30.19 6.61 6.29
C LEU A 378 30.48 7.07 7.72
N ASP A 379 31.50 6.52 8.38
CA ASP A 379 31.91 6.96 9.72
C ASP A 379 32.34 8.44 9.73
N GLN A 380 33.08 8.87 8.70
CA GLN A 380 33.48 10.27 8.54
C GLN A 380 32.28 11.19 8.23
N TRP A 381 31.35 10.73 7.39
CA TRP A 381 30.14 11.48 7.07
C TRP A 381 29.22 11.63 8.29
N ILE A 382 29.03 10.56 9.07
CA ILE A 382 28.29 10.57 10.34
C ILE A 382 28.97 11.49 11.34
N ALA A 383 30.30 11.51 11.43
CA ALA A 383 31.03 12.45 12.31
C ALA A 383 30.77 13.93 11.96
N THR A 384 30.44 14.21 10.71
CA THR A 384 30.21 15.58 10.20
C THR A 384 28.74 16.00 10.32
N HIS A 385 27.80 15.05 10.26
CA HIS A 385 26.37 15.27 10.49
C HIS A 385 26.10 15.15 11.99
N ARG A 386 25.40 16.10 12.61
CA ARG A 386 25.29 16.29 14.08
C ARG A 386 24.68 15.11 14.89
N ASP A 387 24.54 13.91 14.31
CA ASP A 387 23.75 12.79 14.80
C ASP A 387 24.56 11.49 15.06
N VAL A 388 25.86 11.63 15.36
CA VAL A 388 26.75 10.50 15.71
C VAL A 388 26.22 9.67 16.87
N VAL A 389 25.64 10.32 17.87
CA VAL A 389 25.13 9.67 19.08
C VAL A 389 23.92 8.80 18.74
N SER A 390 22.94 9.35 18.01
CA SER A 390 21.76 8.56 17.61
C SER A 390 22.13 7.38 16.72
N PHE A 391 23.09 7.55 15.81
CA PHE A 391 23.61 6.43 15.03
C PHE A 391 24.21 5.34 15.91
N LYS A 392 25.16 5.69 16.79
CA LYS A 392 25.86 4.69 17.64
C LYS A 392 24.90 4.00 18.59
N ASP A 393 23.98 4.73 19.20
CA ASP A 393 22.98 4.18 20.11
C ASP A 393 22.01 3.27 19.37
N SER A 394 21.47 3.71 18.23
CA SER A 394 20.54 2.90 17.42
C SER A 394 21.23 1.67 16.82
N HIS A 395 22.47 1.81 16.33
CA HIS A 395 23.22 0.69 15.77
C HIS A 395 23.51 -0.37 16.85
N LYS A 396 23.91 0.07 18.05
CA LYS A 396 24.08 -0.83 19.21
C LYS A 396 22.75 -1.46 19.63
N GLU A 397 21.68 -0.69 19.71
CA GLU A 397 20.32 -1.17 20.02
C GLU A 397 19.90 -2.26 19.03
N PHE A 398 20.04 -2.03 17.72
CA PHE A 398 19.66 -2.97 16.68
C PHE A 398 20.52 -4.24 16.69
N GLN A 399 21.84 -4.11 16.91
CA GLN A 399 22.73 -5.27 17.07
C GLN A 399 22.37 -6.09 18.32
N GLN A 400 22.05 -5.43 19.44
CA GLN A 400 21.62 -6.09 20.67
C GLN A 400 20.23 -6.73 20.52
N ALA A 401 19.32 -6.11 19.79
CA ALA A 401 18.01 -6.66 19.49
C ALA A 401 18.13 -7.91 18.61
N ASP A 402 19.01 -7.91 17.60
CA ASP A 402 19.31 -9.08 16.78
C ASP A 402 19.94 -10.21 17.60
N GLN A 403 20.91 -9.89 18.47
CA GLN A 403 21.51 -10.87 19.38
C GLN A 403 20.50 -11.43 20.37
N SER A 404 19.65 -10.58 20.96
CA SER A 404 18.61 -10.98 21.91
C SER A 404 17.50 -11.78 21.25
N ALA A 405 17.12 -11.45 20.00
CA ALA A 405 16.17 -12.22 19.19
C ALA A 405 16.74 -13.61 18.82
N ARG A 406 18.06 -13.71 18.68
CA ARG A 406 18.78 -14.96 18.43
C ARG A 406 18.97 -15.82 19.68
N THR A 407 18.75 -15.28 20.89
CA THR A 407 18.80 -16.03 22.16
C THR A 407 17.39 -16.45 22.57
N ARG A 408 17.06 -17.73 22.35
CA ARG A 408 15.71 -18.27 22.55
C ARG A 408 15.72 -19.45 23.51
N LEU A 409 14.71 -19.53 24.36
CA LEU A 409 14.35 -20.74 25.09
C LEU A 409 13.16 -21.38 24.38
N VAL A 410 13.35 -22.55 23.80
CA VAL A 410 12.26 -23.34 23.22
C VAL A 410 11.75 -24.32 24.26
N LEU A 411 10.43 -24.35 24.45
CA LEU A 411 9.71 -25.23 25.35
C LEU A 411 8.77 -26.12 24.53
N GLY A 412 9.17 -27.38 24.31
CA GLY A 412 8.40 -28.38 23.57
C GLY A 412 7.57 -29.24 24.51
N ILE A 413 6.26 -29.24 24.29
CA ILE A 413 5.29 -29.93 25.14
C ILE A 413 4.70 -31.10 24.36
N PRO A 414 4.91 -32.36 24.79
CA PRO A 414 4.37 -33.52 24.13
C PRO A 414 2.86 -33.56 24.17
N SER A 415 2.26 -34.03 23.08
CA SER A 415 0.83 -34.32 23.04
C SER A 415 0.56 -35.67 23.69
N ILE A 416 -0.41 -35.75 24.59
CA ILE A 416 -0.86 -37.03 25.13
C ILE A 416 -1.82 -37.67 24.11
N PRO A 417 -1.56 -38.89 23.61
CA PRO A 417 -2.50 -39.59 22.76
C PRO A 417 -3.78 -39.93 23.53
N GLU A 418 -4.94 -39.75 22.90
CA GLU A 418 -6.22 -40.16 23.48
C GLU A 418 -6.23 -41.67 23.73
N LYS A 419 -6.53 -42.07 24.97
CA LYS A 419 -7.31 -43.29 25.15
C LYS A 419 -8.76 -42.89 24.94
N GLN A 420 -9.41 -43.48 23.94
CA GLN A 420 -10.86 -43.40 23.77
C GLN A 420 -11.56 -44.02 24.99
N ASP A 421 -11.70 -43.28 26.08
CA ASP A 421 -12.57 -43.66 27.20
C ASP A 421 -13.97 -43.11 26.90
N LYS A 422 -14.95 -44.01 26.74
CA LYS A 422 -16.37 -43.72 26.41
C LYS A 422 -17.15 -43.02 27.55
N GLY A 423 -16.49 -42.22 28.39
CA GLY A 423 -17.10 -41.49 29.50
C GLY A 423 -16.63 -40.04 29.52
N GLY A 424 -17.46 -39.14 28.98
CA GLY A 424 -17.14 -37.74 28.71
C GLY A 424 -17.02 -36.80 29.91
N ASP A 425 -16.38 -37.23 31.00
CA ASP A 425 -16.26 -36.39 32.21
C ASP A 425 -14.88 -36.44 32.89
N ARG A 426 -13.84 -36.93 32.21
CA ARG A 426 -12.46 -36.80 32.70
C ARG A 426 -11.84 -35.49 32.21
N PRO A 427 -11.21 -34.69 33.10
CA PRO A 427 -10.44 -33.52 32.68
C PRO A 427 -9.31 -33.97 31.74
N ALA A 428 -9.02 -33.13 30.73
CA ALA A 428 -7.91 -33.34 29.83
C ALA A 428 -6.63 -33.57 30.63
N GLU A 429 -6.01 -34.73 30.43
CA GLU A 429 -4.78 -35.10 31.13
C GLU A 429 -3.64 -34.20 30.62
N TRP A 430 -2.88 -33.58 31.52
CA TRP A 430 -1.73 -32.73 31.17
C TRP A 430 -0.44 -33.56 31.03
N PRO A 431 0.45 -33.23 30.09
CA PRO A 431 1.68 -33.97 29.88
C PRO A 431 2.59 -33.87 31.10
N ARG A 432 3.30 -34.98 31.39
CA ARG A 432 4.28 -35.02 32.49
C ARG A 432 5.63 -34.45 32.12
N GLN A 433 5.94 -34.37 30.84
CA GLN A 433 7.28 -33.99 30.39
C GLN A 433 7.23 -32.67 29.65
N LEU A 434 8.28 -31.87 29.88
CA LEU A 434 8.58 -30.64 29.18
C LEU A 434 10.00 -30.76 28.63
N HIS A 435 10.17 -30.67 27.33
CA HIS A 435 11.49 -30.63 26.71
C HIS A 435 11.89 -29.16 26.51
N ALA A 436 13.13 -28.82 26.84
CA ALA A 436 13.62 -27.45 26.71
C ALA A 436 14.94 -27.40 25.93
N TRP A 437 15.10 -26.36 25.10
CA TRP A 437 16.33 -26.07 24.35
C TRP A 437 16.70 -24.61 24.51
N VAL A 438 18.00 -24.34 24.68
CA VAL A 438 18.54 -22.98 24.65
C VAL A 438 19.25 -22.80 23.31
N LEU A 439 18.80 -21.82 22.54
CA LEU A 439 19.36 -21.46 21.24
C LEU A 439 20.05 -20.11 21.34
N GLN A 440 21.22 -19.98 20.73
CA GLN A 440 21.90 -18.70 20.53
C GLN A 440 22.56 -18.66 19.15
N GLY A 441 22.12 -17.71 18.32
CA GLY A 441 22.71 -17.50 16.99
C GLY A 441 22.61 -18.72 16.08
N GLY A 442 21.49 -19.45 16.15
CA GLY A 442 21.26 -20.66 15.37
C GLY A 442 21.95 -21.93 15.90
N LYS A 443 22.66 -21.84 17.03
CA LYS A 443 23.28 -23.00 17.69
C LYS A 443 22.51 -23.38 18.95
N THR A 444 22.36 -24.69 19.18
CA THR A 444 21.84 -25.22 20.44
C THR A 444 22.94 -25.23 21.48
N LEU A 445 22.80 -24.41 22.53
CA LEU A 445 23.72 -24.35 23.66
C LEU A 445 23.49 -25.49 24.66
N GLY A 446 22.24 -25.96 24.77
CA GLY A 446 21.88 -27.07 25.65
C GLY A 446 20.45 -27.54 25.43
N SER A 447 20.17 -28.77 25.83
CA SER A 447 18.84 -29.37 25.86
C SER A 447 18.64 -30.14 27.17
N SER A 448 17.44 -30.08 27.74
CA SER A 448 17.08 -30.81 28.97
C SER A 448 15.61 -31.19 28.97
N GLU A 449 15.25 -32.19 29.77
CA GLU A 449 13.88 -32.61 30.03
C GLU A 449 13.51 -32.31 31.48
N PHE A 450 12.27 -31.93 31.71
CA PHE A 450 11.74 -31.57 33.03
C PHE A 450 10.42 -32.31 33.27
N ASP A 451 10.31 -32.94 34.44
CA ASP A 451 9.10 -33.62 34.86
C ASP A 451 8.18 -32.66 35.64
N ALA A 452 6.95 -32.52 35.16
CA ALA A 452 5.88 -31.82 35.85
C ALA A 452 5.49 -32.60 37.13
N PRO A 453 5.55 -31.97 38.31
CA PRO A 453 5.23 -32.63 39.59
C PRO A 453 3.80 -33.19 39.67
N SER A 454 2.87 -32.59 38.92
CA SER A 454 1.46 -32.94 38.84
C SER A 454 0.97 -32.87 37.39
N ARG A 455 -0.05 -33.67 37.05
CA ARG A 455 -0.71 -33.67 35.72
C ARG A 455 -1.79 -32.59 35.64
N ASP A 456 -1.40 -31.35 35.90
CA ASP A 456 -2.26 -30.17 35.82
C ASP A 456 -1.46 -28.93 35.36
N GLU A 457 -2.16 -27.81 35.15
CA GLU A 457 -1.54 -26.54 34.74
C GLU A 457 -0.48 -26.05 35.74
N ALA A 458 -0.69 -26.30 37.04
CA ALA A 458 0.23 -25.91 38.09
C ALA A 458 1.55 -26.70 38.01
N GLY A 459 1.48 -28.01 37.74
CA GLY A 459 2.63 -28.87 37.52
C GLY A 459 3.43 -28.46 36.29
N MET A 460 2.75 -28.18 35.17
CA MET A 460 3.40 -27.67 33.96
C MET A 460 4.05 -26.29 34.20
N THR A 461 3.37 -25.40 34.93
CA THR A 461 3.92 -24.10 35.34
C THR A 461 5.21 -24.26 36.17
N ALA A 462 5.27 -25.26 37.05
CA ALA A 462 6.46 -25.56 37.84
C ALA A 462 7.62 -26.03 36.95
N ALA A 463 7.37 -26.93 35.99
CA ALA A 463 8.37 -27.37 35.02
C ALA A 463 8.90 -26.21 34.17
N ILE A 464 8.03 -25.30 33.72
CA ILE A 464 8.44 -24.09 32.96
C ILE A 464 9.36 -23.19 33.80
N LYS A 465 9.07 -23.00 35.10
CA LYS A 465 9.95 -22.22 35.99
C LYS A 465 11.34 -22.82 36.09
N GLU A 466 11.40 -24.13 36.25
CA GLU A 466 12.67 -24.86 36.35
C GLU A 466 13.46 -24.76 35.04
N ALA A 467 12.80 -24.94 33.90
CA ALA A 467 13.41 -24.77 32.58
C ALA A 467 13.98 -23.36 32.36
N ILE A 468 13.29 -22.31 32.81
CA ILE A 468 13.80 -20.92 32.73
C ILE A 468 15.02 -20.72 33.63
N ALA A 469 15.02 -21.30 34.84
CA ALA A 469 16.16 -21.21 35.75
C ALA A 469 17.38 -21.95 35.18
N TRP A 470 17.18 -23.15 34.64
CA TRP A 470 18.19 -23.93 33.94
C TRP A 470 18.75 -23.16 32.74
N ALA A 471 17.89 -22.59 31.90
CA ALA A 471 18.30 -21.85 30.70
C ALA A 471 19.23 -20.67 31.01
N ARG A 472 19.02 -19.99 32.14
CA ARG A 472 19.93 -18.92 32.62
C ARG A 472 21.32 -19.44 32.95
N GLY A 473 21.43 -20.68 33.41
CA GLY A 473 22.71 -21.34 33.67
C GLY A 473 23.47 -21.75 32.41
N CYS A 474 22.76 -21.93 31.29
CA CYS A 474 23.37 -22.25 29.99
C CYS A 474 23.91 -21.02 29.24
N LEU A 475 23.47 -19.82 29.61
CA LEU A 475 23.84 -18.57 28.92
C LEU A 475 25.08 -17.91 29.55
N PRO A 476 25.81 -17.08 28.77
CA PRO A 476 26.89 -16.26 29.30
C PRO A 476 26.44 -15.37 30.47
N ALA A 477 27.38 -15.04 31.36
CA ALA A 477 27.09 -14.25 32.55
C ALA A 477 26.47 -12.88 32.19
N GLY A 478 25.28 -12.62 32.75
CA GLY A 478 24.54 -11.37 32.52
C GLY A 478 23.47 -11.46 31.41
N GLU A 479 23.50 -12.51 30.59
CA GLU A 479 22.46 -12.75 29.59
C GLU A 479 21.25 -13.47 30.18
N ARG A 480 20.09 -13.31 29.54
CA ARG A 480 18.83 -13.93 29.93
C ARG A 480 18.04 -14.32 28.68
N PRO A 481 17.27 -15.42 28.70
CA PRO A 481 16.41 -15.76 27.58
C PRO A 481 15.28 -14.73 27.52
N GLN A 482 15.34 -13.81 26.55
CA GLN A 482 14.28 -12.80 26.38
C GLN A 482 13.10 -13.37 25.59
N HIS A 483 13.38 -14.24 24.62
CA HIS A 483 12.38 -14.89 23.80
C HIS A 483 12.13 -16.31 24.30
N VAL A 484 10.86 -16.67 24.47
CA VAL A 484 10.42 -18.01 24.89
C VAL A 484 9.42 -18.54 23.87
N ASP A 485 9.82 -19.53 23.10
CA ASP A 485 8.94 -20.24 22.18
C ASP A 485 8.24 -21.37 22.95
N VAL A 486 6.90 -21.35 22.99
CA VAL A 486 6.11 -22.43 23.59
C VAL A 486 5.44 -23.22 22.48
N ALA A 487 5.95 -24.42 22.24
CA ALA A 487 5.48 -25.33 21.22
C ALA A 487 4.55 -26.39 21.82
N ALA A 488 3.29 -26.38 21.41
CA ALA A 488 2.27 -27.32 21.87
C ALA A 488 1.27 -27.62 20.74
N CYS A 489 0.44 -28.65 20.90
CA CYS A 489 -0.58 -28.99 19.90
C CYS A 489 -1.79 -28.03 19.95
N GLY A 490 -2.53 -27.97 18.84
CA GLY A 490 -3.75 -27.15 18.68
C GLY A 490 -4.73 -27.28 19.84
N ARG A 491 -5.01 -28.51 20.28
CA ARG A 491 -5.89 -28.79 21.43
C ARG A 491 -5.40 -28.16 22.73
N ALA A 492 -4.12 -28.27 23.04
CA ALA A 492 -3.55 -27.68 24.26
C ALA A 492 -3.64 -26.15 24.18
N LEU A 493 -3.20 -25.58 23.06
CA LEU A 493 -3.23 -24.14 22.86
C LEU A 493 -4.66 -23.60 22.78
N ALA A 494 -5.66 -24.35 22.35
CA ALA A 494 -7.05 -23.88 22.36
C ALA A 494 -7.50 -23.47 23.77
N ARG A 495 -7.15 -24.26 24.79
CA ARG A 495 -7.65 -24.08 26.17
C ARG A 495 -6.66 -23.39 27.09
N TRP A 496 -5.37 -23.57 26.85
CA TRP A 496 -4.31 -23.08 27.73
C TRP A 496 -3.63 -21.82 27.20
N HIS A 497 -3.29 -20.94 28.14
CA HIS A 497 -2.59 -19.68 27.93
C HIS A 497 -1.22 -19.72 28.61
N PRO A 498 -0.20 -20.36 28.01
CA PRO A 498 1.12 -20.49 28.63
C PRO A 498 1.76 -19.14 28.97
N GLU A 499 1.48 -18.10 28.19
CA GLU A 499 1.92 -16.73 28.46
C GLU A 499 1.40 -16.17 29.80
N GLN A 500 0.31 -16.72 30.32
CA GLN A 500 -0.31 -16.33 31.57
C GLN A 500 0.29 -17.07 32.78
N ALA A 501 1.14 -18.08 32.56
CA ALA A 501 1.74 -18.87 33.63
C ALA A 501 2.58 -18.00 34.58
N PRO A 502 2.38 -18.08 35.91
CA PRO A 502 3.14 -17.27 36.87
C PRO A 502 4.54 -17.85 37.06
N THR A 503 5.58 -17.31 36.41
CA THR A 503 6.96 -17.84 36.46
C THR A 503 7.89 -17.12 37.43
N GLY A 504 7.32 -16.31 38.33
CA GLY A 504 8.03 -15.56 39.35
C GLY A 504 7.11 -14.48 39.93
N LEU A 505 7.64 -13.25 40.09
CA LEU A 505 6.84 -12.08 40.45
C LEU A 505 5.91 -11.61 39.31
N GLN A 506 6.22 -12.00 38.08
CA GLN A 506 5.48 -11.63 36.87
C GLN A 506 5.01 -12.90 36.14
N ARG A 507 4.01 -12.74 35.26
CA ARG A 507 3.59 -13.80 34.33
C ARG A 507 4.63 -13.96 33.22
N LEU A 508 4.68 -15.14 32.61
CA LEU A 508 5.66 -15.50 31.59
C LEU A 508 5.71 -14.45 30.46
N GLY A 509 4.55 -14.07 29.90
CA GLY A 509 4.49 -13.12 28.80
C GLY A 509 4.79 -11.65 29.17
N ILE A 510 4.86 -11.31 30.46
CA ILE A 510 5.32 -9.98 30.93
C ILE A 510 6.84 -10.00 31.06
N ALA A 511 7.37 -11.07 31.64
CA ALA A 511 8.81 -11.20 31.87
C ALA A 511 9.60 -11.55 30.60
N HIS A 512 8.93 -12.14 29.60
CA HIS A 512 9.53 -12.66 28.37
C HIS A 512 8.63 -12.41 27.16
N ARG A 513 9.23 -12.34 25.97
CA ARG A 513 8.54 -12.33 24.68
C ARG A 513 8.14 -13.76 24.34
N VAL A 514 6.85 -14.08 24.49
CA VAL A 514 6.32 -15.44 24.30
C VAL A 514 5.68 -15.61 22.93
N THR A 515 6.20 -16.53 22.13
CA THR A 515 5.61 -16.92 20.85
C THR A 515 5.08 -18.34 20.93
N LEU A 516 3.84 -18.55 20.47
CA LEU A 516 3.23 -19.87 20.42
C LEU A 516 3.58 -20.53 19.09
N ARG A 517 3.97 -21.81 19.15
CA ARG A 517 4.35 -22.64 18.01
C ARG A 517 3.54 -23.93 18.00
N TRP A 518 3.44 -24.55 16.83
CA TRP A 518 2.95 -25.92 16.72
C TRP A 518 4.09 -26.89 17.09
N ASN A 519 3.80 -27.91 17.89
CA ASN A 519 4.81 -28.88 18.32
C ASN A 519 5.07 -30.01 17.30
N SER A 520 4.31 -30.07 16.21
CA SER A 520 4.37 -31.13 15.20
C SER A 520 5.78 -31.35 14.63
N SER A 521 6.58 -30.29 14.51
CA SER A 521 7.93 -30.37 13.94
C SER A 521 9.03 -30.81 14.93
N ILE A 522 8.76 -30.85 16.24
CA ILE A 522 9.80 -31.09 17.27
C ILE A 522 9.45 -32.17 18.31
N VAL A 523 8.17 -32.49 18.50
CA VAL A 523 7.73 -33.58 19.38
C VAL A 523 6.93 -34.59 18.58
N ARG A 524 7.58 -35.70 18.21
CA ARG A 524 6.98 -36.75 17.38
C ARG A 524 6.20 -37.73 18.24
N ASN A 525 4.92 -37.92 17.90
CA ASN A 525 4.11 -39.03 18.39
C ASN A 525 4.09 -40.10 17.30
N ASN A 526 4.40 -41.35 17.65
CA ASN A 526 4.66 -42.51 16.78
C ASN A 526 3.57 -42.91 15.73
N SER A 527 2.58 -42.08 15.40
CA SER A 527 1.45 -42.48 14.56
C SER A 527 0.99 -41.49 13.47
N ALA A 528 1.71 -40.40 13.16
CA ALA A 528 1.27 -39.45 12.11
C ALA A 528 2.43 -38.66 11.44
N ASP A 529 3.51 -39.36 11.09
CA ASP A 529 4.85 -38.75 10.95
C ASP A 529 5.25 -38.28 9.52
N SER A 530 4.31 -38.14 8.57
CA SER A 530 4.66 -37.74 7.19
C SER A 530 4.54 -36.23 6.87
N GLY A 531 3.80 -35.45 7.65
CA GLY A 531 3.47 -34.05 7.30
C GLY A 531 4.33 -32.95 7.96
N ALA A 532 5.22 -33.28 8.90
CA ALA A 532 5.97 -32.27 9.66
C ALA A 532 6.96 -31.46 8.81
N LEU A 533 7.56 -32.09 7.79
CA LEU A 533 8.40 -31.43 6.79
C LEU A 533 7.59 -30.45 5.94
N GLU A 534 6.42 -30.90 5.49
CA GLU A 534 5.51 -30.14 4.65
C GLU A 534 5.02 -28.88 5.38
N VAL A 535 4.74 -28.94 6.69
CA VAL A 535 4.38 -27.76 7.50
C VAL A 535 5.49 -26.71 7.50
N ASN A 536 6.76 -27.13 7.59
CA ASN A 536 7.89 -26.20 7.58
C ASN A 536 8.04 -25.55 6.20
N ASP A 537 7.90 -26.32 5.12
CA ASP A 537 7.95 -25.80 3.74
C ASP A 537 6.80 -24.83 3.44
N LEU A 538 5.58 -25.12 3.93
CA LEU A 538 4.43 -24.22 3.83
C LEU A 538 4.71 -22.92 4.60
N ALA A 539 5.35 -22.99 5.77
CA ALA A 539 5.70 -21.82 6.56
C ALA A 539 6.70 -20.91 5.82
N GLU A 540 7.68 -21.47 5.12
CA GLU A 540 8.63 -20.68 4.31
C GLU A 540 7.93 -19.96 3.17
N GLN A 541 7.05 -20.64 2.44
CA GLN A 541 6.25 -20.02 1.36
C GLN A 541 5.37 -18.87 1.87
N VAL A 542 4.73 -19.03 3.04
CA VAL A 542 3.93 -17.96 3.66
C VAL A 542 4.80 -16.77 4.05
N LEU A 543 5.97 -17.02 4.65
CA LEU A 543 6.89 -15.95 5.08
C LEU A 543 7.46 -15.18 3.88
N ASP A 544 7.82 -15.87 2.80
CA ASP A 544 8.31 -15.24 1.57
C ASP A 544 7.22 -14.38 0.91
N ALA A 545 5.97 -14.86 0.89
CA ALA A 545 4.84 -14.10 0.37
C ALA A 545 4.50 -12.87 1.24
N LEU A 546 4.64 -12.96 2.57
CA LEU A 546 4.50 -11.84 3.50
C LEU A 546 5.59 -10.79 3.28
N ASP A 547 6.85 -11.20 3.10
CA ASP A 547 7.98 -10.28 2.88
C ASP A 547 7.89 -9.56 1.52
N ALA A 548 7.39 -10.25 0.50
CA ALA A 548 7.09 -9.67 -0.81
C ALA A 548 5.91 -8.67 -0.78
N GLY A 549 5.15 -8.63 0.31
CA GLY A 549 3.93 -7.81 0.43
C GLY A 549 2.73 -8.37 -0.34
N GLY A 550 2.79 -9.64 -0.77
CA GLY A 550 1.77 -10.29 -1.59
C GLY A 550 0.80 -11.19 -0.84
N ALA A 551 1.06 -11.50 0.45
CA ALA A 551 0.18 -12.34 1.25
C ALA A 551 -0.83 -11.52 2.06
N GLU A 552 -2.10 -11.61 1.66
CA GLU A 552 -3.24 -11.16 2.46
C GLU A 552 -3.68 -12.22 3.48
N LEU A 553 -4.24 -11.77 4.58
CA LEU A 553 -4.81 -12.63 5.62
C LEU A 553 -6.10 -13.28 5.09
N SER A 554 -6.15 -14.61 5.06
CA SER A 554 -7.34 -15.35 4.65
C SER A 554 -8.24 -15.65 5.86
N TRP A 555 -9.53 -15.37 5.71
CA TRP A 555 -10.51 -15.48 6.79
C TRP A 555 -11.34 -16.75 6.67
N LEU A 556 -11.43 -17.51 7.77
CA LEU A 556 -12.28 -18.68 7.92
C LEU A 556 -13.49 -18.34 8.78
N GLY A 557 -14.67 -18.43 8.17
CA GLY A 557 -15.94 -18.16 8.82
C GLY A 557 -16.54 -19.38 9.52
N PRO A 558 -17.71 -19.22 10.17
CA PRO A 558 -18.41 -20.32 10.82
C PRO A 558 -18.82 -21.43 9.86
N ALA A 559 -19.12 -21.08 8.60
CA ALA A 559 -19.51 -22.02 7.55
C ALA A 559 -18.33 -22.89 7.10
N ASP A 560 -17.15 -22.30 6.88
CA ASP A 560 -15.93 -23.04 6.56
C ASP A 560 -15.56 -24.02 7.68
N MET A 561 -15.81 -23.62 8.94
CA MET A 561 -15.48 -24.41 10.12
C MET A 561 -16.56 -25.43 10.47
N ALA A 562 -17.65 -25.55 9.71
CA ALA A 562 -18.73 -26.51 9.97
C ALA A 562 -18.39 -27.91 9.44
N ASP A 563 -17.67 -27.98 8.32
CA ASP A 563 -17.20 -29.21 7.69
C ASP A 563 -15.66 -29.19 7.65
N LEU A 564 -15.05 -29.86 8.63
CA LEU A 564 -13.60 -29.82 8.82
C LEU A 564 -12.86 -30.64 7.75
N ASP A 565 -13.49 -31.69 7.22
CA ASP A 565 -12.89 -32.56 6.22
C ASP A 565 -12.82 -31.82 4.87
N ASP A 566 -13.92 -31.16 4.45
CA ASP A 566 -13.94 -30.32 3.25
C ASP A 566 -12.94 -29.15 3.34
N LEU A 567 -12.85 -28.52 4.51
CA LEU A 567 -11.88 -27.45 4.74
C LEU A 567 -10.43 -27.94 4.59
N VAL A 568 -10.11 -29.11 5.15
CA VAL A 568 -8.77 -29.71 5.05
C VAL A 568 -8.43 -30.05 3.60
N ASP A 569 -9.36 -30.65 2.86
CA ASP A 569 -9.17 -30.97 1.44
C ASP A 569 -8.96 -29.71 0.58
N ARG A 570 -9.69 -28.64 0.89
CA ARG A 570 -9.51 -27.33 0.24
C ARG A 570 -8.14 -26.73 0.55
N LEU A 571 -7.73 -26.69 1.82
CA LEU A 571 -6.43 -26.15 2.24
C LEU A 571 -5.25 -26.94 1.66
N ALA A 572 -5.41 -28.26 1.45
CA ALA A 572 -4.40 -29.09 0.79
C ALA A 572 -4.24 -28.77 -0.71
N SER A 573 -5.23 -28.12 -1.33
CA SER A 573 -5.27 -27.83 -2.77
C SER A 573 -4.99 -26.36 -3.12
N GLU A 574 -4.95 -25.47 -2.13
CA GLU A 574 -4.77 -24.04 -2.29
C GLU A 574 -3.33 -23.58 -1.96
N PRO A 575 -2.85 -22.46 -2.54
CA PRO A 575 -1.55 -21.90 -2.16
C PRO A 575 -1.57 -21.47 -0.69
N PRO A 576 -0.46 -21.69 0.06
CA PRO A 576 -0.44 -21.45 1.49
C PRO A 576 -0.51 -19.95 1.81
N ARG A 577 -1.28 -19.61 2.85
CA ARG A 577 -1.54 -18.23 3.29
C ARG A 577 -1.63 -18.16 4.80
N PRO A 578 -1.37 -16.98 5.41
CA PRO A 578 -1.71 -16.79 6.82
C PRO A 578 -3.23 -16.84 6.98
N LEU A 579 -3.71 -17.59 7.99
CA LEU A 579 -5.14 -17.78 8.23
C LEU A 579 -5.60 -17.04 9.49
N ALA A 580 -6.86 -16.61 9.51
CA ALA A 580 -7.54 -16.08 10.69
C ALA A 580 -8.96 -16.65 10.84
N LEU A 581 -9.38 -16.88 12.08
CA LEU A 581 -10.74 -17.29 12.40
C LEU A 581 -11.60 -16.06 12.72
N GLU A 582 -12.74 -15.92 12.07
CA GLU A 582 -13.66 -14.78 12.31
C GLU A 582 -14.24 -14.81 13.74
N GLN A 583 -14.43 -16.00 14.29
CA GLN A 583 -14.92 -16.22 15.64
C GLN A 583 -14.28 -17.47 16.24
N ARG A 584 -14.34 -17.59 17.57
CA ARG A 584 -13.89 -18.80 18.26
C ARG A 584 -14.90 -19.92 18.01
N PRO A 585 -14.54 -21.00 17.29
CA PRO A 585 -15.51 -22.02 16.94
C PRO A 585 -15.83 -22.93 18.13
N ALA A 586 -17.03 -23.51 18.16
CA ALA A 586 -17.32 -24.66 19.02
C ALA A 586 -16.37 -25.82 18.66
N GLY A 587 -15.90 -26.56 19.67
CA GLY A 587 -14.87 -27.60 19.46
C GLY A 587 -13.53 -27.04 18.99
N CYS A 588 -13.17 -25.82 19.44
CA CYS A 588 -11.95 -25.12 19.03
C CYS A 588 -10.68 -25.97 19.15
N ASP A 589 -10.61 -26.86 20.12
CA ASP A 589 -9.50 -27.78 20.31
C ASP A 589 -9.30 -28.81 19.18
N GLU A 590 -10.38 -29.38 18.67
CA GLU A 590 -10.35 -30.29 17.52
C GLU A 590 -9.96 -29.53 16.26
N LYS A 591 -10.63 -28.39 16.02
CA LYS A 591 -10.43 -27.58 14.81
C LYS A 591 -9.04 -26.97 14.72
N LEU A 592 -8.49 -26.44 15.82
CA LEU A 592 -7.10 -25.95 15.85
C LEU A 592 -6.09 -27.09 15.64
N SER A 593 -6.41 -28.32 16.06
CA SER A 593 -5.52 -29.46 15.85
C SER A 593 -5.46 -29.86 14.38
N ALA A 594 -6.59 -29.85 13.67
CA ALA A 594 -6.62 -30.10 12.24
C ALA A 594 -5.92 -28.99 11.43
N LEU A 595 -6.17 -27.72 11.78
CA LEU A 595 -5.54 -26.58 11.11
C LEU A 595 -4.02 -26.50 11.32
N ALA A 596 -3.48 -27.04 12.41
CA ALA A 596 -2.05 -26.97 12.72
C ALA A 596 -1.15 -27.61 11.64
N ALA A 597 -1.68 -28.53 10.83
CA ALA A 597 -0.97 -29.16 9.71
C ALA A 597 -0.92 -28.30 8.43
N TYR A 598 -1.77 -27.28 8.31
CA TYR A 598 -1.89 -26.47 7.09
C TYR A 598 -1.69 -24.97 7.33
N ALA A 599 -1.76 -24.53 8.60
CA ALA A 599 -1.73 -23.13 9.00
C ALA A 599 -0.56 -22.86 9.97
N PRO A 600 0.69 -22.74 9.47
CA PRO A 600 1.85 -22.42 10.30
C PRO A 600 1.77 -21.01 10.92
N ILE A 601 0.97 -20.12 10.32
CA ILE A 601 0.57 -18.83 10.87
C ILE A 601 -0.96 -18.81 10.95
N LEU A 602 -1.49 -18.76 12.18
CA LEU A 602 -2.92 -18.78 12.45
C LEU A 602 -3.28 -17.78 13.53
N ILE A 603 -4.35 -17.01 13.31
CA ILE A 603 -4.89 -16.02 14.24
C ILE A 603 -6.31 -16.39 14.65
N TRP A 604 -6.65 -16.23 15.92
CA TRP A 604 -8.01 -16.48 16.42
C TRP A 604 -8.33 -15.65 17.66
N PRO A 605 -9.61 -15.42 17.97
CA PRO A 605 -9.99 -14.64 19.15
C PRO A 605 -9.76 -15.40 20.46
N GLN A 606 -9.40 -14.65 21.50
CA GLN A 606 -9.24 -15.18 22.86
C GLN A 606 -10.60 -15.56 23.48
N GLY A 607 -11.63 -14.72 23.32
CA GLY A 607 -12.96 -14.89 23.89
C GLY A 607 -13.99 -15.52 22.94
N THR A 608 -15.20 -15.73 23.46
CA THR A 608 -16.37 -16.23 22.72
C THR A 608 -17.41 -15.14 22.42
N ASP A 609 -17.23 -13.94 22.97
CA ASP A 609 -18.30 -12.94 23.13
C ASP A 609 -18.23 -11.83 22.07
N ASP A 610 -17.37 -11.97 21.05
CA ASP A 610 -17.19 -10.94 20.04
C ASP A 610 -18.32 -10.99 19.01
N THR A 611 -18.91 -9.83 18.71
CA THR A 611 -19.96 -9.69 17.69
C THR A 611 -19.39 -10.03 16.31
N PRO A 612 -20.13 -10.76 15.44
CA PRO A 612 -19.63 -11.13 14.11
C PRO A 612 -19.11 -9.91 13.33
N GLY A 613 -17.86 -9.97 12.89
CA GLY A 613 -17.19 -8.91 12.10
C GLY A 613 -16.34 -7.92 12.90
N GLU A 614 -16.54 -7.78 14.22
CA GLU A 614 -15.72 -6.86 15.04
C GLU A 614 -14.27 -7.33 15.15
N PHE A 615 -14.06 -8.63 15.44
CA PHE A 615 -12.72 -9.21 15.51
C PHE A 615 -11.94 -9.04 14.20
N ARG A 616 -12.63 -9.19 13.06
CA ARG A 616 -12.06 -8.97 11.73
C ARG A 616 -11.57 -7.55 11.53
N ALA A 617 -12.41 -6.56 11.84
CA ALA A 617 -12.03 -5.16 11.76
C ALA A 617 -10.82 -4.81 12.66
N ILE A 618 -10.75 -5.41 13.85
CA ILE A 618 -9.61 -5.24 14.78
C ILE A 618 -8.33 -5.80 14.19
N VAL A 619 -8.37 -7.03 13.68
CA VAL A 619 -7.18 -7.68 13.09
C VAL A 619 -6.74 -6.96 11.82
N ASP A 620 -7.67 -6.60 10.92
CA ASP A 620 -7.36 -5.87 9.69
C ASP A 620 -6.73 -4.50 10.01
N GLY A 621 -7.26 -3.76 10.99
CA GLY A 621 -6.71 -2.48 11.43
C GLY A 621 -5.38 -2.57 12.17
N LEU A 622 -5.06 -3.73 12.77
CA LEU A 622 -3.82 -3.97 13.52
C LEU A 622 -2.86 -4.91 12.77
N TRP A 623 -3.13 -5.26 11.52
CA TRP A 623 -2.42 -6.33 10.82
C TRP A 623 -0.91 -6.11 10.78
N ASN A 624 -0.48 -4.89 10.46
CA ASN A 624 0.94 -4.51 10.46
C ASN A 624 1.62 -4.73 11.84
N LYS A 625 0.91 -4.42 12.94
CA LYS A 625 1.40 -4.62 14.31
C LYS A 625 1.41 -6.09 14.70
N ILE A 626 0.46 -6.87 14.19
CA ILE A 626 0.41 -8.32 14.39
C ILE A 626 1.53 -9.01 13.62
N GLN A 627 1.92 -8.54 12.44
CA GLN A 627 3.06 -9.10 11.71
C GLN A 627 4.40 -8.77 12.40
N ASN A 628 4.51 -7.60 13.03
CA ASN A 628 5.73 -7.16 13.69
C ASN A 628 5.87 -7.78 15.09
N GLU A 629 6.86 -8.63 15.29
CA GLU A 629 7.11 -9.30 16.59
C GLU A 629 7.30 -8.30 17.74
N GLN A 630 8.05 -7.21 17.51
CA GLN A 630 8.32 -6.21 18.55
C GLN A 630 7.06 -5.45 18.94
N GLU A 631 6.29 -4.98 17.95
CA GLU A 631 5.04 -4.25 18.19
C GLU A 631 3.97 -5.17 18.81
N TRP A 632 3.91 -6.42 18.38
CA TRP A 632 3.08 -7.45 18.99
C TRP A 632 3.35 -7.57 20.50
N HIS A 633 4.62 -7.72 20.89
CA HIS A 633 4.96 -7.85 22.30
C HIS A 633 4.82 -6.55 23.09
N ALA A 634 5.11 -5.39 22.49
CA ALA A 634 4.98 -4.10 23.13
C ALA A 634 3.52 -3.68 23.37
N GLY A 635 2.63 -4.02 22.43
CA GLY A 635 1.21 -3.63 22.48
C GLY A 635 0.29 -4.63 23.17
N ARG A 636 0.78 -5.82 23.56
CA ARG A 636 -0.05 -6.86 24.16
C ARG A 636 -0.25 -6.65 25.66
N VAL A 637 -1.52 -6.47 26.05
CA VAL A 637 -1.94 -6.54 27.46
C VAL A 637 -2.38 -7.98 27.76
N ILE A 638 -1.79 -8.63 28.76
CA ILE A 638 -2.03 -10.07 29.06
C ILE A 638 -3.41 -10.33 29.67
N LYS A 639 -4.05 -9.30 30.24
CA LYS A 639 -5.39 -9.39 30.84
C LYS A 639 -6.24 -8.22 30.36
N ARG A 640 -7.45 -8.49 29.87
CA ARG A 640 -8.43 -7.48 29.49
C ARG A 640 -8.70 -6.55 30.69
N VAL A 641 -8.64 -5.24 30.44
CA VAL A 641 -9.07 -4.21 31.40
C VAL A 641 -10.46 -3.77 30.97
N GLU A 642 -11.45 -3.85 31.87
CA GLU A 642 -12.81 -3.40 31.57
C GLU A 642 -12.84 -1.93 31.15
N GLY A 643 -13.57 -1.61 30.07
CA GLY A 643 -13.75 -0.25 29.56
C GLY A 643 -12.67 0.26 28.60
N VAL A 644 -11.65 -0.54 28.28
CA VAL A 644 -10.66 -0.24 27.22
C VAL A 644 -11.14 -0.86 25.90
N PRO A 645 -11.11 -0.13 24.77
CA PRO A 645 -11.43 -0.69 23.46
C PRO A 645 -10.64 -1.96 23.16
N ALA A 646 -11.28 -2.89 22.47
CA ALA A 646 -10.67 -4.13 21.99
C ALA A 646 -9.34 -3.86 21.26
N GLY A 647 -8.30 -4.61 21.59
CA GLY A 647 -6.94 -4.44 21.05
C GLY A 647 -6.18 -5.77 20.98
N LEU A 648 -4.84 -5.73 20.89
CA LEU A 648 -4.00 -6.94 20.77
C LEU A 648 -4.16 -7.96 21.92
N SER A 649 -4.79 -7.57 23.03
CA SER A 649 -5.13 -8.47 24.15
C SER A 649 -6.20 -9.50 23.82
N GLU A 650 -7.01 -9.28 22.79
CA GLU A 650 -8.11 -10.17 22.37
C GLU A 650 -7.68 -11.13 21.25
N VAL A 651 -6.49 -10.91 20.70
CA VAL A 651 -5.93 -11.69 19.59
C VAL A 651 -5.03 -12.79 20.15
N ARG A 652 -5.20 -14.00 19.63
CA ARG A 652 -4.24 -15.10 19.78
C ARG A 652 -3.64 -15.47 18.45
N ARG A 653 -2.37 -15.87 18.49
CA ARG A 653 -1.64 -16.28 17.29
C ARG A 653 -0.70 -17.44 17.58
N VAL A 654 -0.61 -18.34 16.62
CA VAL A 654 0.59 -19.14 16.37
C VAL A 654 1.31 -18.50 15.20
N TRP A 655 2.62 -18.43 15.30
CA TRP A 655 3.45 -17.85 14.26
C TRP A 655 4.68 -18.71 14.10
N HIS A 656 5.00 -19.23 12.92
CA HIS A 656 6.29 -19.88 12.62
C HIS A 656 7.19 -18.87 11.90
N ASP A 657 8.44 -18.70 12.35
CA ASP A 657 9.40 -17.75 11.79
C ASP A 657 10.65 -18.48 11.30
N ARG A 658 11.52 -17.80 10.54
CA ARG A 658 12.70 -18.43 9.95
C ARG A 658 13.67 -19.03 10.98
N GLN A 659 13.76 -18.47 12.19
CA GLN A 659 14.63 -19.04 13.23
C GLN A 659 14.03 -20.30 13.85
N TRP A 660 12.71 -20.33 14.05
CA TRP A 660 11.97 -21.52 14.44
C TRP A 660 12.11 -22.62 13.40
N LEU A 661 11.93 -22.31 12.12
CA LEU A 661 12.08 -23.28 11.03
C LEU A 661 13.51 -23.84 10.95
N ALA A 662 14.53 -22.97 11.08
CA ALA A 662 15.92 -23.41 11.16
C ALA A 662 16.19 -24.35 12.35
N PHE A 663 15.52 -24.13 13.49
CA PHE A 663 15.58 -25.04 14.63
C PHE A 663 14.87 -26.37 14.36
N CYS A 664 13.67 -26.34 13.76
CA CYS A 664 12.92 -27.55 13.40
C CYS A 664 13.71 -28.46 12.46
N ARG A 665 14.47 -27.89 11.52
CA ARG A 665 15.35 -28.63 10.59
C ARG A 665 16.36 -29.55 11.30
N LEU A 666 16.75 -29.25 12.54
CA LEU A 666 17.63 -30.14 13.34
C LEU A 666 17.00 -31.52 13.61
N PHE A 667 15.67 -31.59 13.65
CA PHE A 667 14.90 -32.80 13.91
C PHE A 667 14.52 -33.54 12.61
N GLU A 668 14.78 -32.93 11.45
CA GLU A 668 14.58 -33.54 10.13
C GLU A 668 15.74 -34.50 9.81
N THR A 669 16.98 -34.06 10.05
CA THR A 669 18.21 -34.84 9.76
C THR A 669 18.38 -36.13 10.56
N ARG A 670 17.66 -36.32 11.68
CA ARG A 670 17.68 -37.59 12.43
C ARG A 670 16.95 -38.74 11.71
N LEU A 671 16.25 -38.46 10.60
CA LEU A 671 15.61 -39.47 9.74
C LEU A 671 16.56 -40.11 8.72
N SER A 672 17.77 -39.58 8.54
CA SER A 672 18.69 -40.02 7.47
C SER A 672 19.74 -41.04 7.92
N SER A 673 19.82 -41.37 9.21
CA SER A 673 20.70 -42.42 9.70
C SER A 673 20.00 -43.78 9.52
N PRO A 674 20.56 -44.72 8.74
CA PRO A 674 20.05 -46.08 8.71
C PRO A 674 20.17 -46.68 10.11
N GLU A 675 19.14 -47.44 10.46
CA GLU A 675 19.08 -48.42 11.55
C GLU A 675 20.47 -48.79 12.14
N GLU A 676 20.70 -48.45 13.42
CA GLU A 676 21.60 -49.28 14.22
C GLU A 676 20.90 -50.64 14.40
N GLU A 677 21.15 -51.52 13.43
CA GLU A 677 21.02 -52.96 13.59
C GLU A 677 21.78 -53.38 14.86
N THR A 678 21.03 -53.92 15.82
CA THR A 678 21.39 -54.99 16.75
C THR A 678 22.89 -55.31 16.91
N ALA A 679 23.43 -54.98 18.09
CA ALA A 679 24.28 -55.87 18.88
C ALA A 679 24.19 -55.50 20.37
#